data_AF-A0A416CNW9-F1
#
_entry.id   AF-A0A416CNW9-F1
#
_cell.length_a   1.000
_cell.length_b   1.000
_cell.length_c   1.000
_cell.angle_alpha   90.00
_cell.angle_beta   90.00
_cell.angle_gamma   90.00
#
_symmetry.space_group_name_H-M   'P 1'
#
loop_
_entity.id
_entity.type
_entity.pdbx_description
1 polymer ?
#
loop_
_entity_poly.entity_id
_entity_poly.type
_entity_poly.pdbx_seq_one_letter_code
_entity_poly.pdbx_strand_id
1 'polypeptide(L)'
;MVLQRKEPITITGTGKSGNTVSVNFNGADEQTTIEHGLWEITLPAMEAVKSATMTVSSGDNMITLDNVAVGDVIFCTGQSNMFNRLETFPTLMNEELSEAYEDVRYMNSFDEISEWKVATMENSKQFSALGFLIGKRMIKKDSDVPIGLISSSLGGSSIMQWIPTYSVNWDSQAKRMMAGASSKGGLYTQRLLPLKNLKASAVVWYQGEANTTFESGTVYEQALTSLINNWRKTFNDEDLPFVVIQLPTANFAKIYSTIRIGTGVRAGQWNVSQRMDNVKTVVSNDTGTTNNVHPNDKGPIADRAVAYIEDFINNTQSNVESPSFDYMERSGDKLILHFKNTYGSLSTDDGGVPLGFELKDDDGIYKDVTPTINGDTIEIDVTDITNPQVKYAWSDTPGIAKDLVEAQTDTPAVINTFNAAGRPIAPFMTDLTEKYASKAVNKELSTTEFYNYAPYISKVEQSGDDIVISAYDTDGVVSKVEVYIDEGEIKAGDAKQRDDGKWVFTPDVTSGVHSVYAIATDNDNINSLTCVDYTTYNIIRPTRYDYVKGYTESPSSVEYNNGDDMLAKATNDVNGTTTTVTSAIPTGETTKSLKLSATGNKATANATIPISKADNPQKTLTIEYDTMFESADDAIGASRGMYAKTKEGNELWLTYFTASSLRTAITNTGGNWCYEQAMSIKNNQWHHIKLELHPNTGIFSIWLDGTMLQDNVSFVKEGSSFDTCKGAFDTLKEGITDLRFYHTASNNIENATYIDNVKVTEVSYSEEEIIPPAKIQEATPQISIDYINETLTGFESQEPYTIKVGEGNAKDITLGEGVTTISLDDEKIGYAGELLSIEIVKKARNTETYTDSDVQQLTVKARPKAPTTVQGVNATEIGGKGKLTGMNGMQYKLKRTDEWSSTQLVDTVEVDAGEYNVRKAATDTDFASEETTITVETFIAEKEMTPEIAIDYTTEELITLLRMEHIQLMV
;
A
#
# COMPACT_ATOMS: atom_id res chain seq x y z
N MET A 1 30.53 -17.77 16.89
CA MET A 1 29.35 -17.23 16.17
C MET A 1 29.23 -15.72 16.38
N VAL A 2 28.35 -15.02 15.65
CA VAL A 2 28.02 -13.60 15.89
C VAL A 2 26.50 -13.46 15.91
N LEU A 3 25.98 -12.79 16.94
CA LEU A 3 24.57 -12.44 17.12
C LEU A 3 24.39 -10.93 16.90
N GLN A 4 23.25 -10.50 16.38
CA GLN A 4 23.01 -9.09 16.08
C GLN A 4 22.97 -8.24 17.36
N ARG A 5 23.76 -7.17 17.42
CA ARG A 5 23.74 -6.19 18.50
C ARG A 5 22.52 -5.28 18.40
N LYS A 6 22.17 -4.63 19.53
CA LYS A 6 21.10 -3.63 19.65
C LYS A 6 19.69 -4.11 19.30
N GLU A 7 19.54 -5.40 19.06
CA GLU A 7 18.27 -6.09 18.85
C GLU A 7 18.12 -7.20 19.89
N PRO A 8 16.89 -7.52 20.33
CA PRO A 8 16.64 -8.71 21.14
C PRO A 8 17.16 -9.98 20.44
N ILE A 9 17.77 -10.87 21.22
CA ILE A 9 18.41 -12.08 20.70
C ILE A 9 17.53 -13.28 21.01
N THR A 10 16.89 -13.82 19.97
CA THR A 10 16.07 -15.03 20.08
C THR A 10 16.92 -16.28 19.95
N ILE A 11 16.86 -17.15 20.96
CA ILE A 11 17.48 -18.47 20.99
C ILE A 11 16.36 -19.50 21.02
N THR A 12 16.37 -20.43 20.07
CA THR A 12 15.41 -21.52 20.00
C THR A 12 16.08 -22.87 20.11
N GLY A 13 15.32 -23.88 20.53
CA GLY A 13 15.79 -25.25 20.52
C GLY A 13 14.67 -26.24 20.76
N THR A 14 15.06 -27.51 20.90
CA THR A 14 14.17 -28.61 21.21
C THR A 14 14.49 -29.22 22.57
N GLY A 15 13.52 -29.92 23.16
CA GLY A 15 13.70 -30.57 24.45
C GLY A 15 12.50 -31.43 24.84
N LYS A 16 12.49 -31.92 26.08
CA LYS A 16 11.36 -32.69 26.60
C LYS A 16 10.25 -31.74 27.07
N SER A 17 9.05 -31.87 26.51
CA SER A 17 7.87 -31.08 26.91
C SER A 17 7.61 -31.14 28.42
N GLY A 18 7.30 -29.98 29.02
CA GLY A 18 7.08 -29.79 30.45
C GLY A 18 8.35 -29.53 31.28
N ASN A 19 9.54 -29.70 30.72
CA ASN A 19 10.79 -29.31 31.40
C ASN A 19 11.03 -27.80 31.31
N THR A 20 11.73 -27.22 32.29
CA THR A 20 12.27 -25.86 32.20
C THR A 20 13.65 -25.88 31.53
N VAL A 21 13.91 -24.88 30.67
CA VAL A 21 15.22 -24.62 30.05
C VAL A 21 15.67 -23.21 30.44
N SER A 22 16.96 -23.03 30.69
CA SER A 22 17.61 -21.75 31.04
C SER A 22 18.72 -21.45 30.04
N VAL A 23 18.86 -20.18 29.65
CA VAL A 23 19.93 -19.66 28.80
C VAL A 23 20.64 -18.54 29.54
N ASN A 24 21.93 -18.73 29.82
CA ASN A 24 22.80 -17.70 30.37
C ASN A 24 23.79 -17.21 29.31
N PHE A 25 23.84 -15.90 29.09
CA PHE A 25 24.75 -15.29 28.14
C PHE A 25 25.04 -13.83 28.49
N ASN A 26 26.33 -13.50 28.66
CA ASN A 26 26.80 -12.13 28.86
C ASN A 26 26.05 -11.33 29.96
N GLY A 27 25.74 -12.00 31.08
CA GLY A 27 25.01 -11.40 32.20
C GLY A 27 23.48 -11.47 32.11
N ALA A 28 22.91 -11.85 30.96
CA ALA A 28 21.51 -12.25 30.86
C ALA A 28 21.33 -13.70 31.33
N ASP A 29 20.22 -13.96 32.02
CA ASP A 29 19.86 -15.29 32.55
C ASP A 29 18.34 -15.45 32.48
N GLU A 30 17.86 -16.09 31.42
CA GLU A 30 16.44 -16.21 31.11
C GLU A 30 16.03 -17.68 31.07
N GLN A 31 14.77 -17.96 31.40
CA GLN A 31 14.24 -19.32 31.44
C GLN A 31 12.83 -19.41 30.83
N THR A 32 12.51 -20.56 30.25
CA THR A 32 11.16 -20.86 29.75
C THR A 32 10.81 -22.33 29.97
N THR A 33 9.54 -22.67 29.81
CA THR A 33 9.08 -24.06 29.79
C THR A 33 9.10 -24.56 28.35
N ILE A 34 9.56 -25.79 28.16
CA ILE A 34 9.52 -26.46 26.87
C ILE A 34 8.08 -26.89 26.61
N GLU A 35 7.46 -26.32 25.59
CA GLU A 35 6.09 -26.63 25.17
C GLU A 35 6.13 -27.39 23.85
N HIS A 36 5.42 -28.51 23.78
CA HIS A 36 5.36 -29.34 22.57
C HIS A 36 6.75 -29.74 22.02
N GLY A 37 7.73 -29.88 22.92
CA GLY A 37 9.11 -30.24 22.58
C GLY A 37 9.94 -29.10 21.98
N LEU A 38 9.38 -27.90 21.83
CA LEU A 38 10.07 -26.69 21.40
C LEU A 38 10.24 -25.73 22.58
N TRP A 39 11.22 -24.86 22.46
CA TRP A 39 11.35 -23.70 23.34
C TRP A 39 11.98 -22.53 22.61
N GLU A 40 11.63 -21.33 23.07
CA GLU A 40 12.17 -20.07 22.61
C GLU A 40 12.44 -19.19 23.83
N ILE A 41 13.64 -18.60 23.89
CA ILE A 41 14.03 -17.60 24.88
C ILE A 41 14.52 -16.38 24.11
N THR A 42 14.00 -15.21 24.47
CA THR A 42 14.50 -13.94 23.97
C THR A 42 15.33 -13.27 25.05
N LEU A 43 16.63 -13.09 24.77
CA LEU A 43 17.54 -12.32 25.60
C LEU A 43 17.40 -10.83 25.26
N PRO A 44 17.63 -9.91 26.23
CA PRO A 44 17.58 -8.48 25.97
C PRO A 44 18.60 -8.05 24.91
N ALA A 45 18.34 -6.91 24.27
CA ALA A 45 19.29 -6.30 23.35
C ALA A 45 20.62 -5.99 24.04
N MET A 46 21.73 -6.28 23.37
CA MET A 46 23.09 -6.12 23.90
C MET A 46 23.94 -5.23 23.00
N GLU A 47 24.87 -4.49 23.61
CA GLU A 47 25.94 -3.81 22.89
C GLU A 47 26.97 -4.81 22.35
N ALA A 48 27.93 -4.32 21.55
CA ALA A 48 28.95 -5.17 20.95
C ALA A 48 29.79 -5.92 22.02
N VAL A 49 30.02 -7.21 21.76
CA VAL A 49 30.82 -8.11 22.60
C VAL A 49 31.71 -8.95 21.70
N LYS A 50 33.03 -8.81 21.84
CA LYS A 50 33.99 -9.55 21.01
C LYS A 50 33.93 -11.06 21.22
N SER A 51 33.76 -11.50 22.46
CA SER A 51 33.67 -12.93 22.79
C SER A 51 33.12 -13.14 24.19
N ALA A 52 32.16 -14.06 24.33
CA ALA A 52 31.62 -14.55 25.58
C ALA A 52 31.20 -16.03 25.45
N THR A 53 30.95 -16.68 26.59
CA THR A 53 30.41 -18.04 26.67
C THR A 53 28.91 -17.97 26.91
N MET A 54 28.14 -18.76 26.17
CA MET A 54 26.71 -18.99 26.39
C MET A 54 26.50 -20.41 26.93
N THR A 55 25.68 -20.55 27.96
CA THR A 55 25.31 -21.87 28.50
C THR A 55 23.79 -22.06 28.43
N VAL A 56 23.36 -23.19 27.88
CA VAL A 56 21.96 -23.61 27.81
C VAL A 56 21.79 -24.86 28.67
N SER A 57 20.86 -24.86 29.62
CA SER A 57 20.69 -25.97 30.57
C SER A 57 19.23 -26.36 30.77
N SER A 58 18.95 -27.66 30.88
CA SER A 58 17.64 -28.21 31.27
C SER A 58 17.84 -29.49 32.10
N GLY A 59 17.50 -29.44 33.39
CA GLY A 59 17.81 -30.52 34.34
C GLY A 59 19.33 -30.77 34.42
N ASP A 60 19.75 -32.02 34.24
CA ASP A 60 21.18 -32.42 34.25
C ASP A 60 21.89 -32.19 32.90
N ASN A 61 21.17 -31.79 31.86
CA ASN A 61 21.76 -31.53 30.53
C ASN A 61 22.24 -30.08 30.43
N MET A 62 23.47 -29.89 29.93
CA MET A 62 24.06 -28.58 29.71
C MET A 62 24.81 -28.54 28.38
N ILE A 63 24.57 -27.50 27.59
CA ILE A 63 25.30 -27.16 26.36
C ILE A 63 26.08 -25.89 26.63
N THR A 64 27.37 -25.88 26.29
CA THR A 64 28.24 -24.70 26.38
C THR A 64 28.69 -24.31 24.98
N LEU A 65 28.48 -23.04 24.63
CA LEU A 65 28.89 -22.44 23.37
C LEU A 65 29.94 -21.38 23.68
N ASP A 66 31.18 -21.64 23.29
CA ASP A 66 32.28 -20.70 23.44
C ASP A 66 32.41 -19.79 22.20
N ASN A 67 33.07 -18.65 22.40
CA ASN A 67 33.32 -17.69 21.34
C ASN A 67 32.06 -17.20 20.62
N VAL A 68 31.07 -16.79 21.42
CA VAL A 68 29.85 -16.13 20.98
C VAL A 68 30.10 -14.62 21.03
N ALA A 69 29.98 -13.94 19.89
CA ALA A 69 30.06 -12.47 19.81
C ALA A 69 28.67 -11.86 19.64
N VAL A 70 28.57 -10.60 20.00
CA VAL A 70 27.45 -9.71 19.66
C VAL A 70 28.02 -8.58 18.81
N GLY A 71 27.46 -8.36 17.61
CA GLY A 71 28.02 -7.44 16.62
C GLY A 71 27.07 -7.20 15.44
N ASP A 72 27.59 -6.67 14.33
CA ASP A 72 26.77 -6.39 13.14
C ASP A 72 26.75 -7.61 12.21
N VAL A 73 25.54 -8.11 11.92
CA VAL A 73 25.32 -9.31 11.09
C VAL A 73 24.84 -8.90 9.71
N ILE A 74 25.51 -9.37 8.65
CA ILE A 74 25.20 -9.06 7.25
C ILE A 74 24.86 -10.34 6.48
N PHE A 75 23.71 -10.33 5.83
CA PHE A 75 23.27 -11.44 4.97
C PHE A 75 23.78 -11.23 3.55
N CYS A 76 24.75 -12.04 3.14
CA CYS A 76 25.35 -12.06 1.81
C CYS A 76 24.61 -13.07 0.93
N THR A 77 23.69 -12.62 0.08
CA THR A 77 22.77 -13.50 -0.65
C THR A 77 22.64 -13.15 -2.15
N GLY A 78 22.00 -14.04 -2.90
CA GLY A 78 21.77 -13.92 -4.34
C GLY A 78 22.36 -15.12 -5.10
N GLN A 79 22.98 -14.85 -6.25
CA GLN A 79 23.52 -15.91 -7.12
C GLN A 79 25.05 -15.95 -7.16
N SER A 80 25.64 -16.43 -8.26
CA SER A 80 27.08 -16.68 -8.44
C SER A 80 27.97 -15.50 -8.09
N ASN A 81 27.59 -14.26 -8.37
CA ASN A 81 28.45 -13.12 -8.01
C ASN A 81 28.55 -12.84 -6.50
N MET A 82 27.56 -13.28 -5.71
CA MET A 82 27.65 -13.38 -4.26
C MET A 82 28.23 -14.72 -3.80
N PHE A 83 27.90 -15.82 -4.45
CA PHE A 83 28.28 -17.17 -4.05
C PHE A 83 29.76 -17.51 -4.31
N ASN A 84 30.33 -17.00 -5.40
CA ASN A 84 31.66 -17.37 -5.85
C ASN A 84 32.71 -17.09 -4.76
N ARG A 85 33.53 -18.11 -4.51
CA ARG A 85 34.49 -18.13 -3.42
C ARG A 85 35.67 -17.23 -3.71
N LEU A 86 36.29 -16.67 -2.68
CA LEU A 86 37.46 -15.79 -2.82
C LEU A 86 38.59 -16.45 -3.63
N GLU A 87 38.82 -17.75 -3.45
CA GLU A 87 39.82 -18.51 -4.21
C GLU A 87 39.55 -18.61 -5.72
N THR A 88 38.32 -18.36 -6.17
CA THR A 88 37.97 -18.31 -7.60
C THR A 88 38.61 -17.10 -8.28
N PHE A 89 39.01 -16.09 -7.49
CA PHE A 89 39.61 -14.85 -7.95
C PHE A 89 41.05 -14.73 -7.40
N PRO A 90 42.03 -15.48 -7.95
CA PRO A 90 43.36 -15.60 -7.34
C PRO A 90 44.11 -14.27 -7.23
N THR A 91 43.97 -13.37 -8.21
CA THR A 91 44.55 -12.02 -8.13
C THR A 91 43.95 -11.23 -6.97
N LEU A 92 42.62 -11.14 -6.91
CA LEU A 92 41.90 -10.47 -5.83
C LEU A 92 42.24 -11.07 -4.47
N MET A 93 42.26 -12.41 -4.35
CA MET A 93 42.63 -13.11 -3.12
C MET A 93 44.04 -12.75 -2.65
N ASN A 94 45.02 -12.75 -3.56
CA ASN A 94 46.41 -12.44 -3.21
C ASN A 94 46.57 -10.98 -2.77
N GLU A 95 45.78 -10.06 -3.33
CA GLU A 95 45.78 -8.64 -2.97
C GLU A 95 45.03 -8.38 -1.65
N GLU A 96 43.95 -9.12 -1.39
CA GLU A 96 43.00 -8.80 -0.33
C GLU A 96 43.10 -9.67 0.91
N LEU A 97 43.65 -10.88 0.81
CA LEU A 97 43.79 -11.81 1.93
C LEU A 97 45.23 -11.84 2.46
N SER A 98 45.59 -10.81 3.22
CA SER A 98 46.93 -10.63 3.77
C SER A 98 47.10 -11.14 5.21
N GLU A 99 46.00 -11.25 5.96
CA GLU A 99 46.01 -11.56 7.40
C GLU A 99 44.69 -12.24 7.83
N ALA A 100 44.64 -12.71 9.08
CA ALA A 100 43.42 -13.21 9.71
C ALA A 100 42.65 -12.06 10.36
N TYR A 101 41.32 -12.15 10.35
CA TYR A 101 40.42 -11.17 10.97
C TYR A 101 39.61 -11.86 12.08
N GLU A 102 40.13 -11.85 13.31
CA GLU A 102 39.57 -12.64 14.43
C GLU A 102 38.16 -12.23 14.85
N ASP A 103 37.84 -10.94 14.70
CA ASP A 103 36.53 -10.35 14.98
C ASP A 103 35.59 -10.39 13.76
N VAL A 104 36.01 -10.98 12.64
CA VAL A 104 35.13 -11.29 11.50
C VAL A 104 34.86 -12.79 11.49
N ARG A 105 33.58 -13.15 11.47
CA ARG A 105 33.16 -14.56 11.42
C ARG A 105 32.15 -14.74 10.32
N TYR A 106 32.18 -15.89 9.67
CA TYR A 106 31.24 -16.18 8.60
C TYR A 106 30.59 -17.54 8.75
N MET A 107 29.43 -17.71 8.14
CA MET A 107 28.69 -18.96 8.04
C MET A 107 28.23 -19.15 6.59
N ASN A 108 28.42 -20.35 6.04
CA ASN A 108 27.75 -20.77 4.81
C ASN A 108 26.48 -21.54 5.22
N SER A 109 25.30 -21.00 4.94
CA SER A 109 24.02 -21.57 5.40
C SER A 109 23.56 -22.81 4.62
N PHE A 110 24.44 -23.37 3.79
CA PHE A 110 24.10 -24.41 2.81
C PHE A 110 24.99 -25.64 2.87
N ASP A 111 25.92 -25.68 3.81
CA ASP A 111 26.69 -26.88 4.11
C ASP A 111 25.83 -27.82 4.98
N GLU A 112 26.07 -29.14 4.92
CA GLU A 112 25.33 -30.17 5.67
C GLU A 112 25.27 -29.87 7.19
N ILE A 113 26.27 -29.15 7.69
CA ILE A 113 26.31 -28.53 9.01
C ILE A 113 26.71 -27.06 8.80
N SER A 114 25.74 -26.15 8.94
CA SER A 114 26.01 -24.72 8.94
C SER A 114 26.71 -24.32 10.23
N GLU A 115 28.01 -23.98 10.14
CA GLU A 115 28.82 -23.59 11.29
C GLU A 115 29.46 -22.21 11.11
N TRP A 116 29.63 -21.50 12.22
CA TRP A 116 30.34 -20.23 12.25
C TRP A 116 31.85 -20.44 12.30
N LYS A 117 32.59 -19.81 11.39
CA LYS A 117 34.05 -19.87 11.30
C LYS A 117 34.64 -18.48 11.47
N VAL A 118 35.76 -18.39 12.18
CA VAL A 118 36.60 -17.17 12.18
C VAL A 118 37.22 -16.99 10.80
N ALA A 119 37.29 -15.75 10.32
CA ALA A 119 37.87 -15.38 9.02
C ALA A 119 39.41 -15.44 9.04
N THR A 120 39.95 -16.66 9.18
CA THR A 120 41.38 -16.93 8.99
C THR A 120 41.74 -16.95 7.51
N MET A 121 43.03 -16.87 7.18
CA MET A 121 43.48 -17.00 5.79
C MET A 121 43.03 -18.31 5.11
N GLU A 122 42.88 -19.40 5.86
CA GLU A 122 42.43 -20.67 5.28
C GLU A 122 40.91 -20.70 5.09
N ASN A 123 40.19 -20.29 6.13
CA ASN A 123 38.74 -20.26 6.16
C ASN A 123 38.19 -19.33 5.07
N SER A 124 38.70 -18.09 4.97
CA SER A 124 38.20 -17.06 4.07
C SER A 124 38.28 -17.42 2.58
N LYS A 125 39.16 -18.34 2.17
CA LYS A 125 39.28 -18.80 0.77
C LYS A 125 37.97 -19.41 0.26
N GLN A 126 37.28 -20.15 1.13
CA GLN A 126 36.07 -20.91 0.82
C GLN A 126 34.78 -20.10 1.02
N PHE A 127 34.90 -18.83 1.42
CA PHE A 127 33.77 -17.92 1.63
C PHE A 127 33.55 -17.02 0.41
N SER A 128 32.35 -16.41 0.34
CA SER A 128 32.00 -15.40 -0.67
C SER A 128 33.10 -14.35 -0.84
N ALA A 129 33.56 -14.14 -2.08
CA ALA A 129 34.58 -13.13 -2.37
C ALA A 129 34.09 -11.71 -2.01
N LEU A 130 32.87 -11.36 -2.44
CA LEU A 130 32.28 -10.05 -2.13
C LEU A 130 31.95 -9.93 -0.64
N GLY A 131 31.36 -10.97 -0.04
CA GLY A 131 31.04 -10.98 1.39
C GLY A 131 32.29 -10.81 2.27
N PHE A 132 33.40 -11.47 1.92
CA PHE A 132 34.69 -11.29 2.60
C PHE A 132 35.17 -9.84 2.53
N LEU A 133 35.12 -9.21 1.34
CA LEU A 133 35.50 -7.81 1.20
C LEU A 133 34.61 -6.89 2.03
N ILE A 134 33.30 -7.12 2.05
CA ILE A 134 32.37 -6.35 2.89
C ILE A 134 32.77 -6.45 4.36
N GLY A 135 32.96 -7.65 4.91
CA GLY A 135 33.38 -7.80 6.32
C GLY A 135 34.74 -7.19 6.62
N LYS A 136 35.73 -7.37 5.71
CA LYS A 136 37.05 -6.75 5.83
C LYS A 136 36.98 -5.22 5.85
N ARG A 137 36.06 -4.63 5.09
CA ARG A 137 35.86 -3.17 5.04
C ARG A 137 35.16 -2.69 6.30
N MET A 138 34.09 -3.37 6.73
CA MET A 138 33.36 -3.02 7.94
C MET A 138 34.24 -3.07 9.20
N ILE A 139 35.00 -4.14 9.41
CA ILE A 139 35.87 -4.25 10.61
C ILE A 139 36.99 -3.21 10.63
N LYS A 140 37.39 -2.68 9.47
CA LYS A 140 38.36 -1.57 9.38
C LYS A 140 37.75 -0.22 9.74
N LYS A 141 36.42 -0.07 9.63
CA LYS A 141 35.70 1.15 9.98
C LYS A 141 35.48 1.25 11.48
N ASP A 142 35.14 0.13 12.11
CA ASP A 142 35.05 0.02 13.56
C ASP A 142 35.61 -1.34 14.01
N SER A 143 36.81 -1.32 14.60
CA SER A 143 37.49 -2.54 15.06
C SER A 143 36.94 -3.07 16.39
N ASP A 144 36.05 -2.34 17.05
CA ASP A 144 35.48 -2.74 18.34
C ASP A 144 34.18 -3.55 18.19
N VAL A 145 33.57 -3.51 17.00
CA VAL A 145 32.33 -4.22 16.69
C VAL A 145 32.63 -5.46 15.84
N PRO A 146 32.39 -6.69 16.36
CA PRO A 146 32.53 -7.90 15.56
C PRO A 146 31.57 -7.93 14.37
N ILE A 147 32.00 -8.55 13.27
CA ILE A 147 31.19 -8.66 12.04
C ILE A 147 30.82 -10.12 11.79
N GLY A 148 29.52 -10.38 11.67
CA GLY A 148 28.97 -11.67 11.27
C GLY A 148 28.56 -11.66 9.79
N LEU A 149 29.08 -12.57 8.98
CA LEU A 149 28.73 -12.67 7.57
C LEU A 149 28.03 -13.99 7.28
N ILE A 150 26.81 -13.95 6.76
CA ILE A 150 26.05 -15.16 6.44
C ILE A 150 25.92 -15.27 4.93
N SER A 151 26.57 -16.26 4.32
CA SER A 151 26.40 -16.56 2.90
C SER A 151 25.25 -17.54 2.71
N SER A 152 24.20 -17.06 2.07
CA SER A 152 23.01 -17.83 1.70
C SER A 152 22.69 -17.59 0.23
N SER A 153 23.54 -18.12 -0.65
CA SER A 153 23.49 -17.86 -2.10
C SER A 153 23.63 -19.14 -2.92
N LEU A 154 23.21 -19.11 -4.19
CA LEU A 154 23.37 -20.24 -5.12
C LEU A 154 23.64 -19.78 -6.56
N GLY A 155 24.75 -20.23 -7.13
CA GLY A 155 25.10 -19.97 -8.53
C GLY A 155 23.99 -20.35 -9.52
N GLY A 156 23.72 -19.45 -10.47
CA GLY A 156 22.73 -19.68 -11.54
C GLY A 156 21.27 -19.58 -11.09
N SER A 157 20.99 -19.19 -9.84
CA SER A 157 19.61 -19.05 -9.38
C SER A 157 18.93 -17.82 -9.99
N SER A 158 17.69 -18.00 -10.47
CA SER A 158 16.77 -16.90 -10.79
C SER A 158 16.12 -16.34 -9.52
N ILE A 159 15.69 -15.08 -9.55
CA ILE A 159 15.01 -14.43 -8.40
C ILE A 159 13.78 -15.21 -7.91
N MET A 160 13.10 -15.89 -8.83
CA MET A 160 11.87 -16.63 -8.54
C MET A 160 12.10 -17.92 -7.72
N GLN A 161 13.35 -18.30 -7.50
CA GLN A 161 13.69 -19.37 -6.56
C GLN A 161 13.76 -18.87 -5.11
N TRP A 162 13.85 -17.56 -4.90
CA TRP A 162 14.06 -16.89 -3.62
C TRP A 162 12.82 -16.20 -3.06
N ILE A 163 11.73 -16.20 -3.82
CA ILE A 163 10.41 -15.73 -3.42
C ILE A 163 9.57 -16.97 -3.09
N PRO A 164 8.78 -16.96 -1.99
CA PRO A 164 7.87 -18.06 -1.67
C PRO A 164 6.93 -18.39 -2.84
N THR A 165 6.67 -19.68 -3.07
CA THR A 165 5.77 -20.12 -4.16
C THR A 165 4.36 -19.58 -4.04
N TYR A 166 3.87 -19.37 -2.81
CA TYR A 166 2.52 -18.86 -2.55
C TYR A 166 2.37 -17.35 -2.71
N SER A 167 3.48 -16.59 -2.70
CA SER A 167 3.46 -15.13 -2.84
C SER A 167 3.53 -14.67 -4.30
N VAL A 168 3.37 -15.63 -5.23
CA VAL A 168 3.16 -15.42 -6.66
C VAL A 168 1.76 -15.88 -6.98
N ASN A 169 1.07 -15.11 -7.79
CA ASN A 169 -0.14 -15.42 -8.49
C ASN A 169 0.22 -15.57 -9.92
N TRP A 170 -0.55 -16.41 -10.55
CA TRP A 170 -0.10 -17.16 -11.69
C TRP A 170 -0.74 -16.61 -12.94
N ASP A 171 -0.66 -15.29 -13.08
CA ASP A 171 -1.12 -14.57 -14.24
C ASP A 171 -0.10 -14.56 -15.40
N SER A 172 -0.39 -13.81 -16.46
CA SER A 172 0.51 -13.68 -17.61
C SER A 172 1.83 -12.94 -17.29
N GLN A 173 1.87 -12.01 -16.34
CA GLN A 173 3.10 -11.40 -15.81
C GLN A 173 3.93 -12.41 -14.99
N ALA A 174 3.34 -13.22 -14.13
CA ALA A 174 4.06 -14.22 -13.37
C ALA A 174 4.61 -15.35 -14.25
N LYS A 175 3.92 -15.73 -15.33
CA LYS A 175 4.49 -16.62 -16.34
C LYS A 175 5.78 -16.06 -16.95
N ARG A 176 5.83 -14.75 -17.17
CA ARG A 176 7.04 -14.04 -17.64
C ARG A 176 8.13 -14.00 -16.56
N MET A 177 7.76 -13.79 -15.29
CA MET A 177 8.71 -13.84 -14.15
C MET A 177 9.33 -15.23 -13.96
N MET A 178 8.59 -16.27 -14.34
CA MET A 178 8.96 -17.67 -14.23
C MET A 178 9.76 -18.19 -15.43
N ALA A 179 9.87 -17.41 -16.51
CA ALA A 179 10.56 -17.81 -17.72
C ALA A 179 12.03 -18.15 -17.44
N GLY A 180 12.40 -19.41 -17.64
CA GLY A 180 13.77 -19.90 -17.45
C GLY A 180 14.12 -20.38 -16.03
N ALA A 181 13.18 -20.36 -15.07
CA ALA A 181 13.42 -20.90 -13.73
C ALA A 181 13.33 -22.44 -13.71
N SER A 182 14.37 -23.11 -13.20
CA SER A 182 14.44 -24.58 -13.10
C SER A 182 13.79 -25.17 -11.84
N SER A 183 13.50 -24.34 -10.83
CA SER A 183 12.69 -24.69 -9.65
C SER A 183 11.95 -23.45 -9.14
N LYS A 184 10.76 -23.62 -8.56
CA LYS A 184 9.93 -22.52 -8.03
C LYS A 184 10.11 -22.44 -6.51
N GLY A 185 10.47 -21.28 -5.94
CA GLY A 185 10.58 -21.00 -4.49
C GLY A 185 11.45 -21.94 -3.63
N GLY A 186 12.12 -22.93 -4.22
CA GLY A 186 12.85 -23.95 -3.46
C GLY A 186 14.02 -23.39 -2.66
N LEU A 187 14.66 -22.30 -3.11
CA LEU A 187 15.78 -21.70 -2.38
C LEU A 187 15.32 -20.84 -1.21
N TYR A 188 14.17 -20.17 -1.32
CA TYR A 188 13.54 -19.51 -0.17
C TYR A 188 13.44 -20.50 1.01
N THR A 189 12.80 -21.64 0.79
CA THR A 189 12.58 -22.63 1.85
C THR A 189 13.87 -23.33 2.28
N GLN A 190 14.77 -23.64 1.35
CA GLN A 190 16.00 -24.39 1.65
C GLN A 190 17.11 -23.54 2.25
N ARG A 191 17.17 -22.24 1.95
CA ARG A 191 18.31 -21.38 2.25
C ARG A 191 17.96 -20.22 3.17
N LEU A 192 16.78 -19.62 2.98
CA LEU A 192 16.38 -18.45 3.74
C LEU A 192 15.61 -18.81 5.01
N LEU A 193 14.59 -19.65 4.87
CA LEU A 193 13.67 -19.93 5.95
C LEU A 193 14.34 -20.49 7.23
N PRO A 194 15.40 -21.34 7.15
CA PRO A 194 16.15 -21.77 8.33
C PRO A 194 16.84 -20.62 9.09
N LEU A 195 17.01 -19.45 8.45
CA LEU A 195 17.67 -18.28 9.01
C LEU A 195 16.70 -17.27 9.60
N LYS A 196 15.38 -17.47 9.49
CA LYS A 196 14.34 -16.47 9.79
C LYS A 196 14.40 -15.86 11.21
N ASN A 197 14.94 -16.62 12.19
CA ASN A 197 15.05 -16.19 13.58
C ASN A 197 16.35 -15.40 13.86
N LEU A 198 17.24 -15.30 12.86
CA LEU A 198 18.42 -14.44 12.95
C LEU A 198 18.03 -13.03 12.52
N LYS A 199 18.53 -12.04 13.27
CA LYS A 199 18.47 -10.64 12.89
C LYS A 199 19.72 -10.23 12.11
N ALA A 200 19.59 -9.24 11.26
CA ALA A 200 20.67 -8.71 10.43
C ALA A 200 20.60 -7.19 10.36
N SER A 201 21.77 -6.55 10.37
CA SER A 201 21.89 -5.11 10.14
C SER A 201 21.58 -4.73 8.69
N ALA A 202 21.84 -5.64 7.74
CA ALA A 202 21.49 -5.47 6.33
C ALA A 202 21.52 -6.80 5.57
N VAL A 203 20.73 -6.86 4.49
CA VAL A 203 20.80 -7.87 3.45
C VAL A 203 21.50 -7.29 2.23
N VAL A 204 22.59 -7.92 1.79
CA VAL A 204 23.26 -7.59 0.53
C VAL A 204 22.80 -8.58 -0.53
N TRP A 205 21.98 -8.10 -1.46
CA TRP A 205 21.37 -8.88 -2.53
C TRP A 205 22.11 -8.66 -3.85
N TYR A 206 22.84 -9.68 -4.34
CA TYR A 206 23.49 -9.63 -5.65
C TYR A 206 23.00 -10.75 -6.56
N GLN A 207 21.98 -10.43 -7.36
CA GLN A 207 21.36 -11.35 -8.30
C GLN A 207 20.75 -10.60 -9.47
N GLY A 208 20.61 -11.29 -10.60
CA GLY A 208 19.79 -10.83 -11.73
C GLY A 208 20.20 -11.40 -13.08
N GLU A 209 21.40 -11.97 -13.18
CA GLU A 209 22.00 -12.42 -14.44
C GLU A 209 21.18 -13.55 -15.08
N ALA A 210 20.64 -14.45 -14.24
CA ALA A 210 19.74 -15.52 -14.69
C ALA A 210 18.38 -14.99 -15.19
N ASN A 211 18.03 -13.74 -14.87
CA ASN A 211 16.78 -13.08 -15.24
C ASN A 211 16.96 -12.11 -16.42
N THR A 212 18.08 -12.18 -17.13
CA THR A 212 18.33 -11.28 -18.26
C THR A 212 17.58 -11.67 -19.53
N THR A 213 16.69 -12.68 -19.51
CA THR A 213 15.83 -12.98 -20.67
C THR A 213 14.85 -11.84 -20.92
N PHE A 214 14.34 -11.69 -22.15
CA PHE A 214 13.32 -10.67 -22.42
C PHE A 214 12.10 -10.83 -21.50
N GLU A 215 11.61 -12.05 -21.33
CA GLU A 215 10.43 -12.33 -20.52
C GLU A 215 10.66 -12.01 -19.04
N SER A 216 11.79 -12.42 -18.45
CA SER A 216 12.03 -12.27 -17.01
C SER A 216 12.66 -10.92 -16.62
N GLY A 217 13.47 -10.32 -17.49
CA GLY A 217 14.16 -9.06 -17.19
C GLY A 217 13.23 -7.86 -17.20
N THR A 218 12.15 -7.95 -17.97
CA THR A 218 11.10 -6.93 -18.07
C THR A 218 10.20 -6.84 -16.85
N VAL A 219 10.24 -7.85 -15.98
CA VAL A 219 9.40 -7.98 -14.78
C VAL A 219 10.24 -8.14 -13.50
N TYR A 220 11.54 -7.85 -13.61
CA TYR A 220 12.48 -8.03 -12.50
C TYR A 220 12.19 -7.12 -11.32
N GLU A 221 11.71 -5.90 -11.58
CA GLU A 221 11.30 -4.96 -10.54
C GLU A 221 10.23 -5.56 -9.62
N GLN A 222 9.16 -6.09 -10.21
CA GLN A 222 8.06 -6.72 -9.44
C GLN A 222 8.57 -7.92 -8.64
N ALA A 223 9.47 -8.72 -9.23
CA ALA A 223 10.05 -9.86 -8.55
C ALA A 223 10.88 -9.43 -7.33
N LEU A 224 11.71 -8.40 -7.48
CA LEU A 224 12.57 -7.91 -6.41
C LEU A 224 11.77 -7.24 -5.29
N THR A 225 10.75 -6.45 -5.62
CA THR A 225 9.80 -5.90 -4.63
C THR A 225 9.16 -7.02 -3.82
N SER A 226 8.67 -8.07 -4.49
CA SER A 226 8.08 -9.23 -3.81
C SER A 226 9.07 -9.95 -2.92
N LEU A 227 10.30 -10.15 -3.39
CA LEU A 227 11.35 -10.76 -2.59
C LEU A 227 11.57 -10.00 -1.28
N ILE A 228 11.81 -8.69 -1.37
CA ILE A 228 12.11 -7.84 -0.21
C ILE A 228 10.94 -7.85 0.77
N ASN A 229 9.71 -7.66 0.27
CA ASN A 229 8.51 -7.67 1.11
C ASN A 229 8.30 -9.01 1.82
N ASN A 230 8.47 -10.12 1.12
CA ASN A 230 8.32 -11.44 1.72
C ASN A 230 9.42 -11.69 2.76
N TRP A 231 10.66 -11.31 2.47
CA TRP A 231 11.76 -11.52 3.41
C TRP A 231 11.60 -10.69 4.68
N ARG A 232 11.22 -9.41 4.58
CA ARG A 232 10.87 -8.56 5.73
C ARG A 232 9.86 -9.24 6.66
N LYS A 233 8.82 -9.84 6.08
CA LYS A 233 7.85 -10.66 6.84
C LYS A 233 8.49 -11.92 7.43
N THR A 234 9.25 -12.68 6.63
CA THR A 234 9.93 -13.90 7.09
C THR A 234 10.82 -13.63 8.32
N PHE A 235 11.58 -12.54 8.31
CA PHE A 235 12.47 -12.14 9.41
C PHE A 235 11.77 -11.38 10.54
N ASN A 236 10.46 -11.14 10.41
CA ASN A 236 9.67 -10.30 11.31
C ASN A 236 10.37 -8.95 11.56
N ASP A 237 10.70 -8.27 10.48
CA ASP A 237 11.43 -7.00 10.45
C ASP A 237 10.97 -6.22 9.21
N GLU A 238 9.98 -5.33 9.40
CA GLU A 238 9.40 -4.53 8.30
C GLU A 238 10.40 -3.52 7.71
N ASP A 239 11.41 -3.15 8.47
CA ASP A 239 12.40 -2.13 8.11
C ASP A 239 13.74 -2.74 7.68
N LEU A 240 13.85 -4.08 7.61
CA LEU A 240 15.06 -4.81 7.26
C LEU A 240 15.77 -4.15 6.07
N PRO A 241 17.00 -3.63 6.25
CA PRO A 241 17.68 -2.91 5.19
C PRO A 241 18.17 -3.82 4.07
N PHE A 242 18.01 -3.38 2.82
CA PHE A 242 18.53 -4.06 1.63
C PHE A 242 19.52 -3.19 0.88
N VAL A 243 20.70 -3.75 0.59
CA VAL A 243 21.68 -3.22 -0.35
C VAL A 243 21.66 -4.10 -1.59
N VAL A 244 21.01 -3.62 -2.65
CA VAL A 244 20.89 -4.30 -3.93
C VAL A 244 22.11 -3.97 -4.78
N ILE A 245 22.81 -4.99 -5.27
CA ILE A 245 23.94 -4.80 -6.19
C ILE A 245 23.43 -4.84 -7.63
N GLN A 246 23.60 -3.74 -8.36
CA GLN A 246 23.20 -3.68 -9.77
C GLN A 246 24.05 -4.65 -10.61
N LEU A 247 23.52 -5.13 -11.74
CA LEU A 247 24.30 -5.95 -12.66
C LEU A 247 25.48 -5.16 -13.29
N PRO A 248 26.68 -5.77 -13.37
CA PRO A 248 27.87 -5.13 -13.93
C PRO A 248 27.81 -5.09 -15.46
N THR A 249 28.79 -4.46 -16.11
CA THR A 249 28.97 -4.54 -17.56
C THR A 249 29.29 -5.97 -17.99
N ALA A 250 28.49 -6.51 -18.90
CA ALA A 250 28.68 -7.85 -19.49
C ALA A 250 27.85 -8.01 -20.76
N ASN A 251 28.36 -8.69 -21.78
CA ASN A 251 27.59 -9.02 -22.98
C ASN A 251 26.73 -10.27 -22.73
N PHE A 252 25.58 -10.10 -22.06
CA PHE A 252 24.68 -11.20 -21.70
C PHE A 252 24.21 -11.99 -22.92
N ALA A 253 24.02 -11.32 -24.06
CA ALA A 253 23.59 -11.97 -25.30
C ALA A 253 24.62 -12.98 -25.82
N LYS A 254 25.91 -12.65 -25.70
CA LYS A 254 27.01 -13.56 -26.03
C LYS A 254 27.17 -14.68 -25.00
N ILE A 255 27.09 -14.33 -23.72
CA ILE A 255 27.38 -15.25 -22.61
C ILE A 255 26.30 -16.32 -22.46
N TYR A 256 25.03 -15.94 -22.67
CA TYR A 256 23.89 -16.84 -22.52
C TYR A 256 23.24 -17.21 -23.86
N SER A 257 22.59 -16.24 -24.53
CA SER A 257 21.94 -16.42 -25.83
C SER A 257 21.43 -15.10 -26.42
N THR A 258 21.10 -15.05 -27.71
CA THR A 258 20.88 -13.83 -28.50
C THR A 258 19.74 -12.89 -28.08
N ILE A 259 18.88 -13.27 -27.13
CA ILE A 259 17.74 -12.44 -26.68
C ILE A 259 17.87 -12.20 -25.17
N ARG A 260 18.67 -11.20 -24.81
CA ARG A 260 18.94 -10.78 -23.43
C ARG A 260 18.85 -9.26 -23.28
N ILE A 261 18.41 -8.83 -22.10
CA ILE A 261 18.15 -7.43 -21.71
C ILE A 261 18.65 -7.17 -20.28
N GLY A 262 19.97 -7.13 -20.08
CA GLY A 262 20.53 -6.77 -18.76
C GLY A 262 20.04 -5.42 -18.26
N THR A 263 19.75 -4.50 -19.18
CA THR A 263 19.15 -3.18 -18.89
C THR A 263 17.80 -3.27 -18.17
N GLY A 264 16.94 -4.24 -18.51
CA GLY A 264 15.66 -4.45 -17.83
C GLY A 264 15.85 -4.78 -16.35
N VAL A 265 16.80 -5.66 -16.06
CA VAL A 265 17.16 -6.05 -14.70
C VAL A 265 17.79 -4.89 -13.93
N ARG A 266 18.74 -4.16 -14.55
CA ARG A 266 19.38 -2.98 -13.93
C ARG A 266 18.36 -1.89 -13.59
N ALA A 267 17.39 -1.67 -14.47
CA ALA A 267 16.29 -0.74 -14.23
C ALA A 267 15.43 -1.19 -13.05
N GLY A 268 15.06 -2.48 -12.99
CA GLY A 268 14.30 -3.02 -11.85
C GLY A 268 15.05 -2.90 -10.53
N GLN A 269 16.35 -3.20 -10.51
CA GLN A 269 17.21 -3.02 -9.33
C GLN A 269 17.27 -1.56 -8.87
N TRP A 270 17.37 -0.62 -9.82
CA TRP A 270 17.36 0.81 -9.51
C TRP A 270 16.00 1.26 -8.97
N ASN A 271 14.92 1.00 -9.70
CA ASN A 271 13.57 1.46 -9.39
C ASN A 271 13.13 1.01 -7.99
N VAL A 272 13.39 -0.24 -7.60
CA VAL A 272 13.06 -0.74 -6.26
C VAL A 272 13.68 0.14 -5.16
N SER A 273 14.96 0.53 -5.29
CA SER A 273 15.61 1.41 -4.30
C SER A 273 15.07 2.84 -4.25
N GLN A 274 14.41 3.29 -5.31
CA GLN A 274 13.77 4.60 -5.33
C GLN A 274 12.35 4.57 -4.73
N ARG A 275 11.78 3.37 -4.57
CA ARG A 275 10.37 3.13 -4.26
C ARG A 275 10.13 2.48 -2.90
N MET A 276 11.15 1.84 -2.35
CA MET A 276 11.05 1.10 -1.08
C MET A 276 11.96 1.72 -0.02
N ASP A 277 11.38 1.98 1.15
CA ASP A 277 12.12 2.43 2.33
C ASP A 277 13.19 1.40 2.71
N ASN A 278 14.32 1.89 3.23
CA ASN A 278 15.48 1.08 3.62
C ASN A 278 16.01 0.15 2.50
N VAL A 279 15.86 0.53 1.23
CA VAL A 279 16.49 -0.16 0.11
C VAL A 279 17.39 0.79 -0.67
N LYS A 280 18.66 0.40 -0.89
CA LYS A 280 19.63 1.19 -1.66
C LYS A 280 20.28 0.33 -2.74
N THR A 281 20.58 0.93 -3.89
CA THR A 281 21.23 0.24 -5.00
C THR A 281 22.68 0.71 -5.18
N VAL A 282 23.60 -0.25 -5.22
CA VAL A 282 24.98 -0.05 -5.64
C VAL A 282 25.05 -0.13 -7.15
N VAL A 283 25.30 1.01 -7.80
CA VAL A 283 25.57 1.08 -9.25
C VAL A 283 26.96 0.47 -9.52
N SER A 284 27.04 -0.38 -10.54
CA SER A 284 28.23 -1.21 -10.87
C SER A 284 28.52 -1.30 -12.36
N ASN A 285 27.91 -0.43 -13.18
CA ASN A 285 28.11 -0.39 -14.65
C ASN A 285 29.55 -0.04 -15.07
N ASP A 286 30.36 0.49 -14.15
CA ASP A 286 31.79 0.75 -14.27
C ASP A 286 32.67 -0.48 -13.94
N THR A 287 32.06 -1.63 -13.60
CA THR A 287 32.77 -2.87 -13.29
C THR A 287 32.46 -3.98 -14.29
N GLY A 288 33.33 -4.99 -14.35
CA GLY A 288 33.16 -6.17 -15.21
C GLY A 288 33.76 -6.04 -16.60
N THR A 289 33.49 -7.03 -17.45
CA THR A 289 34.00 -7.09 -18.83
C THR A 289 32.97 -7.70 -19.78
N THR A 290 33.10 -7.43 -21.08
CA THR A 290 32.17 -7.94 -22.10
C THR A 290 32.04 -9.47 -22.10
N ASN A 291 33.09 -10.23 -21.78
CA ASN A 291 33.07 -11.69 -21.90
C ASN A 291 32.91 -12.44 -20.57
N ASN A 292 32.89 -11.72 -19.44
CA ASN A 292 32.82 -12.34 -18.13
C ASN A 292 31.69 -11.72 -17.30
N VAL A 293 30.69 -12.53 -17.01
CA VAL A 293 29.57 -12.13 -16.16
C VAL A 293 29.97 -12.03 -14.67
N HIS A 294 31.14 -12.56 -14.29
CA HIS A 294 31.68 -12.52 -12.93
C HIS A 294 32.81 -11.50 -12.81
N PRO A 295 32.51 -10.21 -12.48
CA PRO A 295 33.53 -9.18 -12.32
C PRO A 295 34.63 -9.60 -11.36
N ASN A 296 35.88 -9.44 -11.79
CA ASN A 296 37.07 -9.64 -10.96
C ASN A 296 37.28 -8.44 -10.01
N ASP A 297 36.86 -7.27 -10.43
CA ASP A 297 36.92 -5.96 -9.80
C ASP A 297 35.79 -5.76 -8.76
N LYS A 298 35.75 -6.62 -7.74
CA LYS A 298 34.72 -6.59 -6.68
C LYS A 298 34.95 -5.51 -5.61
N GLY A 299 36.14 -4.90 -5.58
CA GLY A 299 36.53 -3.89 -4.59
C GLY A 299 35.58 -2.68 -4.54
N PRO A 300 35.37 -1.96 -5.66
CA PRO A 300 34.46 -0.82 -5.69
C PRO A 300 33.03 -1.16 -5.27
N ILE A 301 32.54 -2.35 -5.62
CA ILE A 301 31.21 -2.84 -5.21
C ILE A 301 31.14 -2.99 -3.68
N ALA A 302 32.16 -3.60 -3.06
CA ALA A 302 32.22 -3.77 -1.61
C ALA A 302 32.28 -2.41 -0.88
N ASP A 303 33.09 -1.48 -1.35
CA ASP A 303 33.27 -0.16 -0.73
C ASP A 303 31.96 0.67 -0.82
N ARG A 304 31.21 0.54 -1.92
CA ARG A 304 29.88 1.15 -2.09
C ARG A 304 28.84 0.51 -1.18
N ALA A 305 28.82 -0.82 -1.10
CA ALA A 305 27.88 -1.55 -0.26
C ALA A 305 28.06 -1.20 1.22
N VAL A 306 29.31 -1.17 1.70
CA VAL A 306 29.62 -0.84 3.10
C VAL A 306 29.19 0.57 3.46
N ALA A 307 29.30 1.54 2.56
CA ALA A 307 28.84 2.90 2.84
C ALA A 307 27.32 2.97 3.10
N TYR A 308 26.51 2.22 2.35
CA TYR A 308 25.07 2.13 2.63
C TYR A 308 24.77 1.36 3.91
N ILE A 309 25.50 0.28 4.19
CA ILE A 309 25.35 -0.48 5.44
C ILE A 309 25.67 0.40 6.65
N GLU A 310 26.72 1.23 6.59
CA GLU A 310 27.06 2.17 7.65
C GLU A 310 25.96 3.21 7.88
N ASP A 311 25.37 3.75 6.81
CA ASP A 311 24.24 4.68 6.92
C ASP A 311 23.01 4.02 7.56
N PHE A 312 22.70 2.78 7.21
CA PHE A 312 21.62 2.02 7.85
C PHE A 312 21.89 1.76 9.34
N ILE A 313 23.08 1.26 9.69
CA ILE A 313 23.44 0.93 11.08
C ILE A 313 23.45 2.17 11.98
N ASN A 314 23.90 3.31 11.46
CA ASN A 314 24.01 4.55 12.22
C ASN A 314 22.76 5.43 12.10
N ASN A 315 21.78 5.03 11.29
CA ASN A 315 20.62 5.85 10.92
C ASN A 315 21.04 7.26 10.44
N THR A 316 22.01 7.28 9.52
CA THR A 316 22.56 8.50 8.91
C THR A 316 22.25 8.58 7.42
N GLN A 317 22.32 9.78 6.86
CA GLN A 317 22.20 10.02 5.43
C GLN A 317 23.46 10.73 4.93
N SER A 318 24.50 9.96 4.66
CA SER A 318 25.78 10.46 4.20
C SER A 318 25.76 10.72 2.69
N ASN A 319 26.75 11.47 2.19
CA ASN A 319 26.92 11.72 0.76
C ASN A 319 27.51 10.50 0.03
N VAL A 320 26.73 9.42 -0.07
CA VAL A 320 27.20 8.11 -0.57
C VAL A 320 26.44 7.59 -1.78
N GLU A 321 25.38 8.28 -2.21
CA GLU A 321 24.52 7.86 -3.31
C GLU A 321 25.15 8.10 -4.69
N SER A 322 24.76 7.28 -5.66
CA SER A 322 25.10 7.52 -7.07
C SER A 322 24.34 8.73 -7.61
N PRO A 323 24.96 9.56 -8.46
CA PRO A 323 24.26 10.62 -9.14
C PRO A 323 23.20 10.03 -10.08
N SER A 324 22.00 10.57 -10.01
CA SER A 324 20.84 10.10 -10.78
C SER A 324 20.23 11.25 -11.55
N PHE A 325 19.76 10.97 -12.77
CA PHE A 325 19.13 11.98 -13.61
C PHE A 325 17.91 12.59 -12.90
N ASP A 326 17.81 13.91 -12.94
CA ASP A 326 16.70 14.67 -12.35
C ASP A 326 15.81 15.22 -13.45
N TYR A 327 16.34 16.16 -14.24
CA TYR A 327 15.66 16.76 -15.37
C TYR A 327 16.65 17.21 -16.44
N MET A 328 16.14 17.55 -17.61
CA MET A 328 16.91 18.19 -18.67
C MET A 328 16.25 19.48 -19.12
N GLU A 329 17.05 20.45 -19.52
CA GLU A 329 16.55 21.71 -20.07
C GLU A 329 17.34 22.11 -21.32
N ARG A 330 16.66 22.78 -22.25
CA ARG A 330 17.30 23.32 -23.44
C ARG A 330 17.66 24.79 -23.20
N SER A 331 18.93 25.11 -23.40
CA SER A 331 19.47 26.47 -23.36
C SER A 331 20.14 26.78 -24.70
N GLY A 332 19.37 27.33 -25.63
CA GLY A 332 19.82 27.60 -27.00
C GLY A 332 20.12 26.29 -27.75
N ASP A 333 21.38 26.15 -28.18
CA ASP A 333 21.89 24.98 -28.91
C ASP A 333 22.41 23.87 -27.98
N LYS A 334 22.25 24.03 -26.66
CA LYS A 334 22.67 23.05 -25.67
C LYS A 334 21.48 22.42 -24.97
N LEU A 335 21.58 21.12 -24.72
CA LEU A 335 20.78 20.39 -23.75
C LEU A 335 21.61 20.19 -22.49
N ILE A 336 21.10 20.67 -21.36
CA ILE A 336 21.75 20.59 -20.05
C ILE A 336 21.02 19.53 -19.24
N LEU A 337 21.76 18.53 -18.77
CA LEU A 337 21.25 17.45 -17.92
C LEU A 337 21.65 17.74 -16.47
N HIS A 338 20.64 17.71 -15.60
CA HIS A 338 20.76 17.93 -14.17
C HIS A 338 20.63 16.61 -13.41
N PHE A 339 21.38 16.48 -12.33
CA PHE A 339 21.47 15.24 -11.55
C PHE A 339 21.28 15.51 -10.06
N LYS A 340 20.61 14.59 -9.39
CA LYS A 340 20.64 14.50 -7.92
C LYS A 340 21.96 13.88 -7.48
N ASN A 341 22.30 14.04 -6.20
CA ASN A 341 23.44 13.37 -5.56
C ASN A 341 24.79 13.59 -6.26
N THR A 342 24.98 14.75 -6.89
CA THR A 342 26.29 15.15 -7.45
C THR A 342 27.28 15.55 -6.36
N TYR A 343 26.74 15.99 -5.22
CA TYR A 343 27.50 16.55 -4.11
C TYR A 343 28.42 17.70 -4.55
N GLY A 344 27.97 18.47 -5.55
CA GLY A 344 28.61 19.68 -6.04
C GLY A 344 29.55 19.50 -7.23
N SER A 345 29.80 18.29 -7.73
CA SER A 345 30.59 18.10 -8.96
C SER A 345 30.40 16.74 -9.63
N LEU A 346 30.56 16.72 -10.95
CA LEU A 346 30.82 15.53 -11.75
C LEU A 346 32.24 15.56 -12.32
N SER A 347 32.86 14.41 -12.50
CA SER A 347 34.21 14.29 -13.09
C SER A 347 34.42 12.93 -13.74
N THR A 348 35.36 12.85 -14.68
CA THR A 348 35.88 11.58 -15.17
C THR A 348 37.07 11.11 -14.35
N ASP A 349 37.19 9.81 -14.10
CA ASP A 349 38.31 9.23 -13.33
C ASP A 349 39.65 9.26 -14.09
N ASP A 350 39.59 9.28 -15.42
CA ASP A 350 40.74 9.32 -16.33
C ASP A 350 41.04 10.72 -16.90
N GLY A 351 40.23 11.72 -16.56
CA GLY A 351 40.29 13.07 -17.15
C GLY A 351 39.91 13.12 -18.63
N GLY A 352 39.36 12.02 -19.17
CA GLY A 352 38.85 11.89 -20.52
C GLY A 352 37.46 12.48 -20.68
N VAL A 353 36.85 12.24 -21.84
CA VAL A 353 35.46 12.63 -22.11
C VAL A 353 34.48 11.66 -21.44
N PRO A 354 33.28 12.11 -21.03
CA PRO A 354 32.26 11.20 -20.51
C PRO A 354 31.85 10.17 -21.55
N LEU A 355 31.80 8.89 -21.15
CA LEU A 355 31.43 7.77 -22.01
C LEU A 355 30.06 7.19 -21.66
N GLY A 356 29.36 6.66 -22.66
CA GLY A 356 28.09 5.94 -22.48
C GLY A 356 26.82 6.77 -22.68
N PHE A 357 26.93 8.00 -23.21
CA PHE A 357 25.80 8.85 -23.58
C PHE A 357 25.41 8.62 -25.05
N GLU A 358 24.11 8.45 -25.29
CA GLU A 358 23.52 8.38 -26.62
C GLU A 358 22.37 9.39 -26.73
N LEU A 359 22.27 10.04 -27.89
CA LEU A 359 21.27 11.08 -28.20
C LEU A 359 20.39 10.61 -29.37
N LYS A 360 19.07 10.74 -29.21
CA LYS A 360 18.07 10.50 -30.25
C LYS A 360 17.97 11.73 -31.14
N ASP A 361 18.21 11.54 -32.44
CA ASP A 361 18.04 12.58 -33.44
C ASP A 361 16.58 12.69 -33.94
N ASP A 362 16.33 13.65 -34.83
CA ASP A 362 15.00 13.88 -35.42
C ASP A 362 14.52 12.70 -36.31
N ASP A 363 15.42 11.79 -36.71
CA ASP A 363 15.07 10.52 -37.39
C ASP A 363 14.63 9.43 -36.40
N GLY A 364 14.67 9.71 -35.10
CA GLY A 364 14.29 8.80 -34.03
C GLY A 364 15.33 7.70 -33.74
N ILE A 365 16.60 7.93 -34.09
CA ILE A 365 17.68 6.95 -33.90
C ILE A 365 18.66 7.47 -32.83
N TYR A 366 18.99 6.61 -31.85
CA TYR A 366 20.03 6.90 -30.88
C TYR A 366 21.43 6.74 -31.50
N LYS A 367 22.30 7.73 -31.26
CA LYS A 367 23.72 7.73 -31.67
C LYS A 367 24.59 8.15 -30.48
N ASP A 368 25.78 7.58 -30.40
CA ASP A 368 26.78 7.98 -29.40
C ASP A 368 27.07 9.48 -29.51
N VAL A 369 27.14 10.14 -28.36
CA VAL A 369 27.49 11.57 -28.26
C VAL A 369 28.56 11.78 -27.21
N THR A 370 29.38 12.81 -27.41
CA THR A 370 30.42 13.21 -26.47
C THR A 370 30.00 14.48 -25.76
N PRO A 371 29.43 14.40 -24.55
CA PRO A 371 29.02 15.59 -23.82
C PRO A 371 30.21 16.27 -23.14
N THR A 372 29.97 17.46 -22.60
CA THR A 372 30.91 18.20 -21.75
C THR A 372 30.41 18.21 -20.31
N ILE A 373 31.31 17.99 -19.35
CA ILE A 373 30.99 18.20 -17.93
C ILE A 373 31.13 19.70 -17.61
N ASN A 374 30.09 20.31 -17.04
CA ASN A 374 30.14 21.67 -16.51
C ASN A 374 29.69 21.72 -15.05
N GLY A 375 30.65 21.73 -14.13
CA GLY A 375 30.37 21.63 -12.70
C GLY A 375 29.73 20.30 -12.33
N ASP A 376 28.45 20.32 -11.99
CA ASP A 376 27.62 19.16 -11.63
C ASP A 376 26.58 18.81 -12.71
N THR A 377 26.70 19.40 -13.89
CA THR A 377 25.82 19.16 -15.05
C THR A 377 26.56 18.50 -16.22
N ILE A 378 25.79 17.90 -17.12
CA ILE A 378 26.26 17.37 -18.40
C ILE A 378 25.63 18.17 -19.53
N GLU A 379 26.44 18.74 -20.43
CA GLU A 379 25.99 19.52 -21.57
C GLU A 379 26.18 18.77 -22.89
N ILE A 380 25.14 18.72 -23.73
CA ILE A 380 25.13 18.09 -25.05
C ILE A 380 24.77 19.13 -26.12
N ASP A 381 25.48 19.14 -27.25
CA ASP A 381 25.12 19.96 -28.42
C ASP A 381 23.90 19.36 -29.14
N VAL A 382 22.86 20.17 -29.33
CA VAL A 382 21.59 19.82 -29.96
C VAL A 382 21.18 20.82 -31.04
N THR A 383 22.15 21.54 -31.65
CA THR A 383 21.93 22.60 -32.65
C THR A 383 20.91 22.19 -33.72
N ASP A 384 21.04 20.97 -34.26
CA ASP A 384 20.23 20.47 -35.38
C ASP A 384 19.15 19.45 -34.96
N ILE A 385 18.78 19.41 -33.67
CA ILE A 385 17.82 18.44 -33.14
C ILE A 385 16.64 19.18 -32.52
N THR A 386 15.44 18.86 -32.99
CA THR A 386 14.20 19.52 -32.57
C THR A 386 13.73 19.01 -31.21
N ASN A 387 13.73 17.70 -31.01
CA ASN A 387 13.25 17.06 -29.78
C ASN A 387 14.26 16.04 -29.24
N PRO A 388 15.37 16.50 -28.64
CA PRO A 388 16.43 15.62 -28.22
C PRO A 388 15.99 14.72 -27.06
N GLN A 389 16.28 13.42 -27.15
CA GLN A 389 16.15 12.46 -26.06
C GLN A 389 17.50 11.83 -25.76
N VAL A 390 17.82 11.62 -24.49
CA VAL A 390 19.10 11.10 -24.04
C VAL A 390 18.90 9.76 -23.34
N LYS A 391 19.83 8.83 -23.57
CA LYS A 391 20.02 7.69 -22.69
C LYS A 391 21.48 7.61 -22.26
N TYR A 392 21.69 7.12 -21.05
CA TYR A 392 23.01 6.93 -20.48
C TYR A 392 23.12 5.52 -19.92
N ALA A 393 24.22 4.84 -20.30
CA ALA A 393 24.53 3.48 -19.87
C ALA A 393 23.37 2.47 -20.03
N TRP A 394 22.46 2.73 -20.98
CA TRP A 394 21.26 1.91 -21.24
C TRP A 394 21.53 0.82 -22.28
N SER A 395 22.62 0.07 -22.06
CA SER A 395 22.98 -1.12 -22.82
C SER A 395 23.76 -2.10 -21.95
N ASP A 396 23.87 -3.35 -22.37
CA ASP A 396 24.60 -4.39 -21.65
C ASP A 396 26.10 -4.08 -21.51
N THR A 397 26.66 -3.42 -22.53
CA THR A 397 28.07 -3.03 -22.67
C THR A 397 28.21 -1.53 -22.93
N PRO A 398 27.86 -0.68 -21.95
CA PRO A 398 27.72 0.75 -22.17
C PRO A 398 29.06 1.44 -22.41
N GLY A 399 29.10 2.36 -23.38
CA GLY A 399 30.29 3.11 -23.78
C GLY A 399 31.33 2.31 -24.57
N ILE A 400 31.16 0.99 -24.73
CA ILE A 400 32.09 0.13 -25.48
C ILE A 400 31.75 0.20 -26.96
N ALA A 401 32.77 0.47 -27.79
CA ALA A 401 32.63 0.57 -29.23
C ALA A 401 32.01 -0.71 -29.84
N LYS A 402 31.02 -0.52 -30.72
CA LYS A 402 30.23 -1.62 -31.30
C LYS A 402 31.07 -2.66 -32.02
N ASP A 403 32.14 -2.25 -32.71
CA ASP A 403 33.06 -3.16 -33.41
C ASP A 403 33.82 -4.07 -32.42
N LEU A 404 34.17 -3.59 -31.23
CA LEU A 404 34.79 -4.42 -30.18
C LEU A 404 33.79 -5.44 -29.62
N VAL A 405 32.53 -5.03 -29.43
CA VAL A 405 31.44 -5.91 -28.98
C VAL A 405 31.15 -6.98 -30.03
N GLU A 406 31.05 -6.60 -31.31
CA GLU A 406 30.83 -7.51 -32.45
C GLU A 406 32.02 -8.44 -32.70
N ALA A 407 33.25 -7.94 -32.57
CA ALA A 407 34.47 -8.73 -32.61
C ALA A 407 34.65 -9.62 -31.37
N GLN A 408 33.76 -9.51 -30.38
CA GLN A 408 33.74 -10.37 -29.21
C GLN A 408 35.02 -10.26 -28.34
N THR A 409 35.71 -9.12 -28.42
CA THR A 409 36.91 -8.83 -27.65
C THR A 409 36.56 -8.68 -26.17
N ASP A 410 37.31 -9.36 -25.28
CA ASP A 410 37.14 -9.18 -23.84
C ASP A 410 37.59 -7.77 -23.45
N THR A 411 36.62 -6.90 -23.21
CA THR A 411 36.84 -5.46 -23.03
C THR A 411 36.33 -5.07 -21.65
N PRO A 412 37.15 -4.46 -20.79
CA PRO A 412 36.70 -3.94 -19.50
C PRO A 412 35.58 -2.91 -19.64
N ALA A 413 34.81 -2.73 -18.57
CA ALA A 413 33.90 -1.59 -18.45
C ALA A 413 34.66 -0.26 -18.65
N VAL A 414 34.01 0.69 -19.32
CA VAL A 414 34.59 2.00 -19.67
C VAL A 414 33.78 3.18 -19.16
N ILE A 415 32.71 2.91 -18.39
CA ILE A 415 31.95 3.97 -17.76
C ILE A 415 32.84 4.70 -16.75
N ASN A 416 33.01 6.00 -16.98
CA ASN A 416 34.07 6.77 -16.34
C ASN A 416 33.57 8.04 -15.63
N THR A 417 32.26 8.29 -15.54
CA THR A 417 31.73 9.55 -14.97
C THR A 417 31.18 9.35 -13.56
N PHE A 418 31.73 10.11 -12.60
CA PHE A 418 31.48 9.96 -11.17
C PHE A 418 31.12 11.28 -10.49
N ASN A 419 30.41 11.22 -9.35
CA ASN A 419 30.23 12.36 -8.46
C ASN A 419 31.44 12.59 -7.53
N ALA A 420 31.36 13.62 -6.67
CA ALA A 420 32.40 13.93 -5.69
C ALA A 420 32.68 12.81 -4.67
N ALA A 421 31.75 11.86 -4.49
CA ALA A 421 31.90 10.70 -3.62
C ALA A 421 32.47 9.46 -4.35
N GLY A 422 32.87 9.59 -5.62
CA GLY A 422 33.40 8.49 -6.43
C GLY A 422 32.34 7.45 -6.81
N ARG A 423 31.07 7.87 -6.94
CA ARG A 423 29.96 7.01 -7.34
C ARG A 423 29.61 7.23 -8.82
N PRO A 424 29.49 6.16 -9.63
CA PRO A 424 29.18 6.29 -11.05
C PRO A 424 27.72 6.73 -11.24
N ILE A 425 27.46 7.43 -12.35
CA ILE A 425 26.09 7.82 -12.73
C ILE A 425 25.21 6.59 -12.91
N ALA A 426 24.00 6.65 -12.35
CA ALA A 426 22.98 5.63 -12.53
C ALA A 426 22.45 5.63 -13.98
N PRO A 427 22.26 4.46 -14.63
CA PRO A 427 21.67 4.40 -15.97
C PRO A 427 20.29 5.07 -16.06
N PHE A 428 20.04 5.79 -17.15
CA PHE A 428 18.73 6.43 -17.39
C PHE A 428 18.40 6.53 -18.89
N MET A 429 17.13 6.83 -19.19
CA MET A 429 16.62 7.17 -20.50
C MET A 429 15.53 8.24 -20.33
N THR A 430 15.55 9.29 -21.14
CA THR A 430 14.56 10.38 -21.08
C THR A 430 13.34 10.10 -21.95
N ASP A 431 13.46 9.24 -22.96
CA ASP A 431 12.34 8.80 -23.80
C ASP A 431 11.57 7.67 -23.12
N LEU A 432 10.44 8.02 -22.51
CA LEU A 432 9.59 7.08 -21.78
C LEU A 432 8.84 6.11 -22.71
N THR A 433 8.69 6.44 -24.01
CA THR A 433 8.00 5.58 -24.98
C THR A 433 8.82 4.36 -25.40
N GLU A 434 10.14 4.37 -25.15
CA GLU A 434 11.07 3.33 -25.61
C GLU A 434 11.81 2.61 -24.47
N LYS A 435 11.42 2.82 -23.20
CA LYS A 435 12.17 2.36 -22.00
C LYS A 435 12.56 0.87 -22.03
N TYR A 436 11.81 0.02 -22.75
CA TYR A 436 12.22 -1.36 -23.09
C TYR A 436 11.90 -1.80 -24.53
N ALA A 437 11.76 -0.88 -25.48
CA ALA A 437 11.41 -1.21 -26.86
C ALA A 437 12.55 -1.95 -27.57
N SER A 438 12.49 -3.27 -27.65
CA SER A 438 13.33 -4.03 -28.57
C SER A 438 12.64 -4.06 -29.94
N LYS A 439 13.22 -3.38 -30.94
CA LYS A 439 12.74 -3.45 -32.35
C LYS A 439 12.99 -4.81 -33.02
N ALA A 440 13.53 -5.81 -32.32
CA ALA A 440 14.11 -7.01 -32.93
C ALA A 440 13.46 -8.36 -32.56
N VAL A 441 12.32 -8.41 -31.87
CA VAL A 441 11.66 -9.69 -31.53
C VAL A 441 10.24 -9.75 -32.09
N ASN A 442 10.11 -10.46 -33.21
CA ASN A 442 8.90 -11.00 -33.86
C ASN A 442 7.77 -10.04 -34.29
N LYS A 443 7.37 -10.24 -35.55
CA LYS A 443 6.34 -9.56 -36.34
C LYS A 443 4.89 -9.73 -35.83
N GLU A 444 4.69 -10.27 -34.64
CA GLU A 444 3.38 -10.62 -34.07
C GLU A 444 3.01 -9.86 -32.78
N LEU A 445 3.91 -9.05 -32.23
CA LEU A 445 3.62 -8.23 -31.05
C LEU A 445 3.84 -6.76 -31.38
N SER A 446 2.78 -5.96 -31.27
CA SER A 446 2.77 -4.56 -31.69
C SER A 446 3.63 -3.72 -30.74
N THR A 447 4.41 -2.78 -31.29
CA THR A 447 5.28 -1.86 -30.55
C THR A 447 4.51 -0.84 -29.68
N THR A 448 3.19 -0.93 -29.65
CA THR A 448 2.25 -0.04 -28.94
C THR A 448 1.71 -0.62 -27.63
N GLU A 449 2.07 -1.86 -27.27
CA GLU A 449 1.63 -2.52 -26.02
C GLU A 449 2.73 -2.58 -24.94
N PHE A 450 3.79 -1.78 -25.09
CA PHE A 450 4.95 -1.81 -24.21
C PHE A 450 5.01 -0.57 -23.31
N TYR A 451 4.73 -0.78 -22.02
CA TYR A 451 5.00 0.11 -20.86
C TYR A 451 4.33 1.49 -20.88
N ASN A 452 3.01 1.48 -20.69
CA ASN A 452 2.43 2.49 -19.79
C ASN A 452 2.65 1.96 -18.37
N TYR A 453 3.55 2.58 -17.59
CA TYR A 453 3.62 2.26 -16.18
C TYR A 453 2.41 2.89 -15.51
N ALA A 454 1.38 2.09 -15.28
CA ALA A 454 0.35 2.53 -14.38
C ALA A 454 0.97 2.86 -13.01
N PRO A 455 0.43 3.87 -12.30
CA PRO A 455 0.81 4.13 -10.93
C PRO A 455 0.56 2.89 -10.06
N TYR A 456 1.37 2.74 -9.02
CA TYR A 456 1.42 1.55 -8.19
C TYR A 456 1.05 1.84 -6.75
N ILE A 457 0.22 0.99 -6.15
CA ILE A 457 -0.02 0.97 -4.71
C ILE A 457 1.01 0.07 -4.04
N SER A 458 1.91 0.66 -3.25
CA SER A 458 2.99 -0.05 -2.58
C SER A 458 2.62 -0.59 -1.20
N LYS A 459 1.75 0.12 -0.47
CA LYS A 459 1.32 -0.24 0.89
C LYS A 459 -0.09 0.27 1.17
N VAL A 460 -0.86 -0.50 1.94
CA VAL A 460 -2.12 -0.09 2.56
C VAL A 460 -2.06 -0.49 4.03
N GLU A 461 -2.20 0.45 4.95
CA GLU A 461 -2.05 0.25 6.40
C GLU A 461 -3.16 0.97 7.17
N GLN A 462 -3.52 0.48 8.36
CA GLN A 462 -4.52 1.14 9.22
C GLN A 462 -3.82 2.05 10.25
N SER A 463 -4.37 3.23 10.47
CA SER A 463 -3.95 4.17 11.50
C SER A 463 -5.18 4.75 12.21
N GLY A 464 -5.63 4.09 13.28
CA GLY A 464 -6.90 4.43 13.92
C GLY A 464 -8.07 4.02 13.04
N ASP A 465 -8.98 4.95 12.76
CA ASP A 465 -10.11 4.73 11.85
C ASP A 465 -9.70 4.92 10.37
N ASP A 466 -8.49 5.42 10.10
CA ASP A 466 -8.04 5.74 8.75
C ASP A 466 -7.29 4.58 8.08
N ILE A 467 -7.47 4.47 6.77
CA ILE A 467 -6.65 3.67 5.86
C ILE A 467 -5.62 4.61 5.22
N VAL A 468 -4.34 4.31 5.43
CA VAL A 468 -3.20 5.03 4.85
C VAL A 468 -2.62 4.20 3.69
N ILE A 469 -2.45 4.83 2.54
CA ILE A 469 -2.11 4.20 1.26
C ILE A 469 -0.86 4.87 0.71
N SER A 470 0.17 4.09 0.46
CA SER A 470 1.37 4.55 -0.23
C SER A 470 1.24 4.21 -1.71
N ALA A 471 1.31 5.23 -2.57
CA ALA A 471 1.17 5.10 -4.02
C ALA A 471 2.27 5.91 -4.72
N TYR A 472 2.80 5.39 -5.83
CA TYR A 472 3.84 6.08 -6.61
C TYR A 472 3.68 5.82 -8.10
N ASP A 473 4.30 6.68 -8.91
CA ASP A 473 4.38 6.54 -10.36
C ASP A 473 5.85 6.70 -10.85
N THR A 474 6.18 6.17 -12.03
CA THR A 474 7.58 6.03 -12.53
C THR A 474 8.04 7.21 -13.37
N ASP A 475 7.09 7.88 -13.98
CA ASP A 475 7.24 8.95 -14.96
C ASP A 475 6.43 10.20 -14.58
N GLY A 476 5.60 10.12 -13.54
CA GLY A 476 4.72 11.20 -13.16
C GLY A 476 4.34 11.25 -11.67
N VAL A 477 3.26 12.00 -11.41
CA VAL A 477 2.64 12.22 -10.11
C VAL A 477 1.36 11.39 -10.05
N VAL A 478 1.19 10.59 -9.00
CA VAL A 478 -0.11 9.96 -8.70
C VAL A 478 -1.13 11.07 -8.54
N SER A 479 -2.11 11.13 -9.43
CA SER A 479 -3.11 12.19 -9.49
C SER A 479 -4.35 11.84 -8.66
N LYS A 480 -4.61 10.55 -8.44
CA LYS A 480 -5.80 10.06 -7.72
C LYS A 480 -5.58 8.68 -7.11
N VAL A 481 -6.21 8.41 -5.97
CA VAL A 481 -6.35 7.06 -5.39
C VAL A 481 -7.80 6.79 -5.01
N GLU A 482 -8.41 5.75 -5.58
CA GLU A 482 -9.76 5.27 -5.29
C GLU A 482 -9.72 4.10 -4.32
N VAL A 483 -10.65 4.01 -3.36
CA VAL A 483 -10.71 2.95 -2.34
C VAL A 483 -12.02 2.17 -2.46
N TYR A 484 -11.93 0.85 -2.30
CA TYR A 484 -13.02 -0.12 -2.34
C TYR A 484 -13.01 -0.93 -1.05
N ILE A 485 -14.19 -1.32 -0.55
CA ILE A 485 -14.34 -2.11 0.67
C ILE A 485 -15.24 -3.31 0.41
N ASP A 486 -14.84 -4.46 0.95
CA ASP A 486 -15.37 -5.80 0.69
C ASP A 486 -15.28 -6.18 -0.80
N GLU A 487 -15.47 -7.46 -1.16
CA GLU A 487 -15.36 -7.93 -2.56
C GLU A 487 -16.47 -7.39 -3.50
N GLY A 488 -16.90 -6.14 -3.29
CA GLY A 488 -17.89 -5.44 -4.09
C GLY A 488 -17.26 -4.62 -5.21
N GLU A 489 -17.90 -4.61 -6.38
CA GLU A 489 -17.61 -3.71 -7.50
C GLU A 489 -17.92 -2.22 -7.19
N ILE A 490 -18.24 -1.88 -5.95
CA ILE A 490 -18.70 -0.55 -5.53
C ILE A 490 -17.55 0.18 -4.82
N LYS A 491 -17.13 1.29 -5.41
CA LYS A 491 -16.14 2.20 -4.84
C LYS A 491 -16.65 2.79 -3.52
N ALA A 492 -15.85 2.67 -2.47
CA ALA A 492 -16.13 3.25 -1.15
C ALA A 492 -15.82 4.75 -1.10
N GLY A 493 -14.81 5.22 -1.83
CA GLY A 493 -14.53 6.65 -2.00
C GLY A 493 -13.16 6.96 -2.58
N ASP A 494 -12.76 8.23 -2.53
CA ASP A 494 -11.43 8.70 -2.96
C ASP A 494 -10.56 9.03 -1.73
N ALA A 495 -9.33 8.54 -1.73
CA ALA A 495 -8.35 8.89 -0.72
C ALA A 495 -7.80 10.31 -0.97
N LYS A 496 -7.37 10.97 0.09
CA LYS A 496 -6.78 12.33 0.06
C LYS A 496 -5.29 12.26 0.33
N GLN A 497 -4.49 12.94 -0.49
CA GLN A 497 -3.06 13.01 -0.28
C GLN A 497 -2.70 13.93 0.90
N ARG A 498 -1.75 13.50 1.72
CA ARG A 498 -1.13 14.23 2.84
C ARG A 498 0.17 14.92 2.41
N ASP A 499 0.67 15.81 3.27
CA ASP A 499 1.93 16.53 3.05
C ASP A 499 3.18 15.63 2.99
N ASP A 500 3.10 14.40 3.52
CA ASP A 500 4.15 13.38 3.44
C ASP A 500 4.08 12.51 2.17
N GLY A 501 3.17 12.84 1.24
CA GLY A 501 2.99 12.13 -0.03
C GLY A 501 2.11 10.88 0.05
N LYS A 502 1.70 10.42 1.24
CA LYS A 502 0.78 9.29 1.42
C LYS A 502 -0.67 9.70 1.19
N TRP A 503 -1.52 8.73 0.85
CA TRP A 503 -2.96 8.90 0.62
C TRP A 503 -3.76 8.36 1.80
N VAL A 504 -4.85 9.00 2.20
CA VAL A 504 -5.65 8.60 3.37
C VAL A 504 -7.13 8.55 3.06
N PHE A 505 -7.80 7.51 3.53
CA PHE A 505 -9.24 7.31 3.40
C PHE A 505 -9.84 6.75 4.69
N THR A 506 -10.95 7.34 5.16
CA THR A 506 -11.70 6.85 6.32
C THR A 506 -12.92 6.07 5.82
N PRO A 507 -13.02 4.75 6.07
CA PRO A 507 -14.09 3.92 5.58
C PRO A 507 -15.40 4.14 6.37
N ASP A 508 -16.52 4.31 5.66
CA ASP A 508 -17.87 4.37 6.25
C ASP A 508 -18.52 2.97 6.24
N VAL A 509 -17.96 2.07 7.05
CA VAL A 509 -18.42 0.68 7.18
C VAL A 509 -18.66 0.32 8.65
N THR A 510 -19.53 -0.67 8.86
CA THR A 510 -19.80 -1.23 10.19
C THR A 510 -18.52 -1.81 10.80
N SER A 511 -18.45 -1.91 12.13
CA SER A 511 -17.31 -2.60 12.77
C SER A 511 -17.34 -4.11 12.47
N GLY A 512 -16.41 -4.60 11.67
CA GLY A 512 -16.11 -6.02 11.45
C GLY A 512 -14.95 -6.21 10.49
N VAL A 513 -14.50 -7.44 10.20
CA VAL A 513 -13.39 -7.64 9.25
C VAL A 513 -13.85 -7.31 7.82
N HIS A 514 -13.19 -6.34 7.21
CA HIS A 514 -13.46 -5.90 5.84
C HIS A 514 -12.23 -6.05 4.94
N SER A 515 -12.46 -6.36 3.66
CA SER A 515 -11.39 -6.32 2.65
C SER A 515 -11.24 -4.88 2.14
N VAL A 516 -10.03 -4.35 2.01
CA VAL A 516 -9.80 -3.00 1.47
C VAL A 516 -8.93 -3.09 0.22
N TYR A 517 -9.32 -2.41 -0.84
CA TYR A 517 -8.57 -2.31 -2.10
C TYR A 517 -8.39 -0.86 -2.51
N ALA A 518 -7.28 -0.54 -3.18
CA ALA A 518 -7.02 0.79 -3.70
C ALA A 518 -6.57 0.75 -5.16
N ILE A 519 -6.98 1.74 -5.96
CA ILE A 519 -6.63 1.94 -7.37
C ILE A 519 -5.97 3.31 -7.48
N ALA A 520 -4.77 3.39 -8.06
CA ALA A 520 -4.12 4.66 -8.36
C ALA A 520 -4.30 5.06 -9.84
N THR A 521 -4.30 6.36 -10.08
CA THR A 521 -4.28 7.00 -11.41
C THR A 521 -3.16 8.02 -11.47
N ASP A 522 -2.40 8.06 -12.57
CA ASP A 522 -1.31 9.02 -12.77
C ASP A 522 -1.81 10.29 -13.46
N ASN A 523 -0.91 11.26 -13.70
CA ASN A 523 -1.22 12.51 -14.39
C ASN A 523 -1.40 12.35 -15.91
N ASP A 524 -1.02 11.21 -16.48
CA ASP A 524 -1.29 10.86 -17.88
C ASP A 524 -2.64 10.15 -18.04
N ASN A 525 -3.43 10.13 -16.95
CA ASN A 525 -4.77 9.58 -16.85
C ASN A 525 -4.82 8.08 -17.15
N ILE A 526 -3.68 7.42 -16.96
CA ILE A 526 -3.53 5.97 -16.98
C ILE A 526 -3.84 5.53 -15.55
N ASN A 527 -4.97 4.87 -15.42
CA ASN A 527 -5.29 4.13 -14.21
C ASN A 527 -4.35 2.91 -14.15
N SER A 528 -4.25 2.25 -13.00
CA SER A 528 -4.05 0.79 -13.04
C SER A 528 -5.22 0.18 -13.86
N LEU A 529 -5.03 0.02 -15.17
CA LEU A 529 -6.07 0.11 -16.23
C LEU A 529 -7.06 -1.06 -16.30
N THR A 530 -6.99 -2.03 -15.40
CA THR A 530 -7.79 -3.25 -15.40
C THR A 530 -7.63 -3.90 -14.02
N CYS A 531 -8.70 -4.43 -13.43
CA CYS A 531 -8.52 -5.71 -12.75
C CYS A 531 -8.26 -6.71 -13.89
N VAL A 532 -7.02 -6.76 -14.39
CA VAL A 532 -6.55 -7.99 -15.02
C VAL A 532 -6.37 -8.88 -13.81
N ASP A 533 -6.88 -10.09 -13.90
CA ASP A 533 -6.51 -11.17 -13.01
C ASP A 533 -4.99 -11.32 -13.01
N TYR A 534 -4.37 -10.49 -12.19
CA TYR A 534 -3.05 -10.53 -11.64
C TYR A 534 -3.30 -10.66 -10.14
N THR A 535 -3.78 -11.82 -9.67
CA THR A 535 -3.86 -12.22 -8.24
C THR A 535 -2.57 -12.01 -7.37
N THR A 536 -1.54 -11.26 -7.81
CA THR A 536 -0.21 -10.95 -7.23
C THR A 536 0.49 -9.95 -8.12
N TYR A 537 0.89 -8.84 -7.55
CA TYR A 537 2.26 -8.67 -7.07
C TYR A 537 2.14 -7.46 -6.18
N ASN A 538 2.20 -7.73 -4.87
CA ASN A 538 1.36 -7.12 -3.83
C ASN A 538 -0.11 -7.53 -4.07
N ILE A 539 -0.91 -7.81 -3.06
CA ILE A 539 -1.08 -7.02 -1.87
C ILE A 539 -0.90 -8.02 -0.72
N ILE A 540 -0.58 -7.54 0.46
CA ILE A 540 -1.37 -7.93 1.61
C ILE A 540 -2.66 -8.65 1.10
N ARG A 541 -2.87 -9.97 1.28
CA ARG A 541 -4.27 -10.34 1.59
C ARG A 541 -4.52 -9.42 2.76
N PRO A 542 -5.31 -8.32 2.63
CA PRO A 542 -5.33 -7.26 3.63
C PRO A 542 -5.20 -7.98 4.93
N THR A 543 -4.04 -7.82 5.61
CA THR A 543 -3.71 -8.56 6.82
C THR A 543 -5.00 -8.39 7.54
N ARG A 544 -5.68 -9.50 7.81
CA ARG A 544 -7.08 -9.52 8.20
C ARG A 544 -7.10 -8.67 9.45
N TYR A 545 -7.26 -7.37 9.25
CA TYR A 545 -6.90 -6.36 10.22
C TYR A 545 -8.26 -6.12 10.74
N ASP A 546 -8.41 -6.66 11.93
CA ASP A 546 -9.55 -6.57 12.76
C ASP A 546 -9.96 -5.10 12.80
N TYR A 547 -10.87 -4.74 11.89
CA TYR A 547 -11.69 -3.57 12.10
C TYR A 547 -12.71 -4.01 13.15
N VAL A 548 -12.23 -4.12 14.38
CA VAL A 548 -12.97 -4.68 15.50
C VAL A 548 -12.66 -3.87 16.72
N LYS A 549 -13.65 -3.08 17.10
CA LYS A 549 -13.83 -2.65 18.47
C LYS A 549 -14.83 -3.63 19.10
N GLY A 550 -14.32 -4.62 19.84
CA GLY A 550 -15.14 -5.60 20.59
C GLY A 550 -15.49 -6.89 19.84
N TYR A 551 -14.66 -7.93 19.99
CA TYR A 551 -15.05 -9.33 19.79
C TYR A 551 -14.73 -10.14 21.02
N THR A 552 -15.51 -11.19 21.23
CA THR A 552 -15.19 -12.22 22.22
C THR A 552 -14.65 -13.45 21.50
N GLU A 553 -13.40 -13.81 21.78
CA GLU A 553 -12.83 -15.10 21.36
C GLU A 553 -13.47 -16.21 22.20
N SER A 554 -14.01 -17.25 21.55
CA SER A 554 -14.49 -18.44 22.24
C SER A 554 -13.69 -19.67 21.79
N PRO A 555 -12.66 -20.10 22.52
CA PRO A 555 -11.92 -21.31 22.20
C PRO A 555 -12.70 -22.59 22.51
N SER A 556 -12.56 -23.64 21.70
CA SER A 556 -13.08 -24.99 22.02
C SER A 556 -12.12 -26.10 21.57
N SER A 557 -12.12 -27.26 22.28
CA SER A 557 -11.25 -28.42 21.99
C SER A 557 -11.85 -29.77 22.48
N VAL A 558 -11.19 -30.92 22.22
CA VAL A 558 -11.69 -32.29 22.51
C VAL A 558 -10.66 -33.18 23.23
N GLU A 559 -11.10 -34.15 24.07
CA GLU A 559 -10.21 -35.11 24.79
C GLU A 559 -10.56 -36.61 24.62
N TYR A 560 -9.50 -37.43 24.58
CA TYR A 560 -9.44 -38.80 25.15
C TYR A 560 -8.33 -38.82 26.22
N ASN A 561 -8.56 -39.46 27.36
CA ASN A 561 -7.66 -39.34 28.53
C ASN A 561 -6.25 -39.97 28.31
N ASN A 562 -6.13 -40.91 27.37
CA ASN A 562 -4.89 -41.54 26.92
C ASN A 562 -5.20 -42.44 25.69
N GLY A 563 -4.15 -43.04 25.12
CA GLY A 563 -4.30 -43.99 24.00
C GLY A 563 -5.21 -45.19 24.30
N ASP A 564 -5.35 -45.58 25.58
CA ASP A 564 -6.22 -46.69 26.00
C ASP A 564 -7.71 -46.30 26.00
N ASP A 565 -8.07 -45.09 26.43
CA ASP A 565 -9.42 -44.53 26.33
C ASP A 565 -9.85 -44.32 24.87
N MET A 566 -8.88 -43.99 24.01
CA MET A 566 -9.09 -43.91 22.57
C MET A 566 -9.31 -45.29 21.94
N LEU A 567 -8.47 -46.27 22.28
CA LEU A 567 -8.58 -47.68 21.82
C LEU A 567 -9.89 -48.32 22.26
N ALA A 568 -10.42 -47.97 23.44
CA ALA A 568 -11.71 -48.46 23.94
C ALA A 568 -12.92 -47.97 23.13
N LYS A 569 -12.79 -46.80 22.48
CA LYS A 569 -13.83 -46.17 21.64
C LYS A 569 -13.61 -46.39 20.15
N ALA A 570 -12.51 -47.06 19.79
CA ALA A 570 -12.18 -47.32 18.41
C ALA A 570 -13.00 -48.48 17.86
N THR A 571 -13.45 -48.36 16.61
CA THR A 571 -14.05 -49.48 15.88
C THR A 571 -13.02 -50.08 14.92
N ASN A 572 -12.93 -51.41 14.90
CA ASN A 572 -12.12 -52.10 13.91
C ASN A 572 -12.96 -52.35 12.66
N ASP A 573 -12.33 -52.33 11.48
CA ASP A 573 -12.98 -52.83 10.28
C ASP A 573 -13.30 -54.34 10.39
N VAL A 574 -14.10 -54.85 9.45
CA VAL A 574 -14.61 -56.24 9.44
C VAL A 574 -13.51 -57.30 9.46
N ASN A 575 -12.29 -56.91 9.05
CA ASN A 575 -11.12 -57.79 8.97
C ASN A 575 -10.11 -57.57 10.10
N GLY A 576 -10.35 -56.59 10.99
CA GLY A 576 -9.45 -56.24 12.09
C GLY A 576 -8.20 -55.46 11.66
N THR A 577 -8.14 -54.95 10.43
CA THR A 577 -6.94 -54.37 9.81
C THR A 577 -6.78 -52.87 10.08
N THR A 578 -7.90 -52.16 10.23
CA THR A 578 -7.96 -50.70 10.46
C THR A 578 -8.64 -50.42 11.80
N THR A 579 -8.04 -49.54 12.60
CA THR A 579 -8.64 -49.01 13.84
C THR A 579 -9.05 -47.55 13.62
N THR A 580 -10.35 -47.26 13.74
CA THR A 580 -10.93 -45.91 13.49
C THR A 580 -11.45 -45.29 14.78
N VAL A 581 -11.11 -44.02 15.02
CA VAL A 581 -11.60 -43.22 16.15
C VAL A 581 -12.32 -41.99 15.59
N THR A 582 -13.58 -41.79 15.98
CA THR A 582 -14.39 -40.61 15.62
C THR A 582 -14.59 -39.76 16.86
N SER A 583 -14.16 -38.49 16.79
CA SER A 583 -14.24 -37.55 17.90
C SER A 583 -14.95 -36.28 17.48
N ALA A 584 -16.14 -35.97 18.00
CA ALA A 584 -16.81 -34.70 17.70
C ALA A 584 -16.19 -33.56 18.50
N ILE A 585 -15.98 -32.37 17.92
CA ILE A 585 -15.61 -31.16 18.67
C ILE A 585 -16.81 -30.69 19.49
N PRO A 586 -16.82 -30.82 20.84
CA PRO A 586 -17.90 -30.26 21.64
C PRO A 586 -17.76 -28.74 21.69
N THR A 587 -18.89 -28.05 21.68
CA THR A 587 -18.98 -26.62 21.97
C THR A 587 -18.67 -26.37 23.45
N GLY A 588 -17.51 -25.79 23.77
CA GLY A 588 -17.16 -25.34 25.13
C GLY A 588 -15.67 -25.48 25.49
N GLU A 589 -15.16 -24.55 26.31
CA GLU A 589 -13.74 -24.40 26.65
C GLU A 589 -13.11 -25.60 27.37
N THR A 590 -11.91 -25.98 26.93
CA THR A 590 -10.71 -26.40 27.70
C THR A 590 -9.73 -27.06 26.73
N THR A 591 -8.41 -26.81 26.82
CA THR A 591 -7.34 -27.26 25.89
C THR A 591 -6.70 -28.61 26.27
N LYS A 592 -6.78 -29.67 25.42
CA LYS A 592 -5.99 -30.93 25.55
C LYS A 592 -5.79 -31.70 24.21
N SER A 593 -4.82 -32.63 24.17
CA SER A 593 -4.28 -33.35 22.99
C SER A 593 -4.88 -34.76 22.73
N LEU A 594 -4.98 -35.17 21.46
CA LEU A 594 -5.33 -36.51 20.96
C LEU A 594 -4.06 -37.36 20.72
N LYS A 595 -4.05 -38.63 21.18
CA LYS A 595 -2.92 -39.57 21.02
C LYS A 595 -3.26 -40.74 20.09
N LEU A 596 -2.57 -40.86 18.95
CA LEU A 596 -2.73 -41.98 18.01
C LEU A 596 -1.84 -43.18 18.40
N SER A 597 -2.38 -44.39 18.54
CA SER A 597 -1.59 -45.62 18.81
C SER A 597 -2.07 -46.83 18.01
N ALA A 598 -1.15 -47.65 17.51
CA ALA A 598 -1.43 -48.92 16.82
C ALA A 598 -0.77 -50.11 17.56
N THR A 599 -1.41 -51.28 17.61
CA THR A 599 -0.85 -52.50 18.24
C THR A 599 -1.13 -53.76 17.42
N GLY A 600 -0.07 -54.45 16.97
CA GLY A 600 -0.04 -55.86 16.54
C GLY A 600 -0.92 -56.26 15.33
N ASN A 601 -0.27 -56.61 14.21
CA ASN A 601 -0.86 -57.04 12.92
C ASN A 601 -1.77 -56.03 12.20
N LYS A 602 -1.59 -54.72 12.45
CA LYS A 602 -2.46 -53.63 11.97
C LYS A 602 -1.69 -52.69 11.04
N ALA A 603 -2.22 -52.45 9.85
CA ALA A 603 -1.54 -51.72 8.79
C ALA A 603 -1.71 -50.18 8.89
N THR A 604 -2.77 -49.69 9.55
CA THR A 604 -3.08 -48.24 9.62
C THR A 604 -3.88 -47.85 10.88
N ALA A 605 -3.53 -46.74 11.54
CA ALA A 605 -4.37 -46.06 12.55
C ALA A 605 -4.94 -44.75 12.00
N ASN A 606 -6.25 -44.51 12.20
CA ASN A 606 -6.92 -43.29 11.72
C ASN A 606 -7.72 -42.59 12.83
N ALA A 607 -7.65 -41.26 12.91
CA ALA A 607 -8.58 -40.45 13.68
C ALA A 607 -9.27 -39.41 12.80
N THR A 608 -10.59 -39.26 12.97
CA THR A 608 -11.39 -38.25 12.26
C THR A 608 -11.92 -37.20 13.24
N ILE A 609 -11.69 -35.94 12.90
CA ILE A 609 -12.20 -34.76 13.61
C ILE A 609 -13.19 -34.07 12.66
N PRO A 610 -14.51 -34.14 12.92
CA PRO A 610 -15.51 -33.44 12.17
C PRO A 610 -15.44 -31.95 12.51
N ILE A 611 -15.40 -31.13 11.49
CA ILE A 611 -15.42 -29.67 11.60
C ILE A 611 -16.89 -29.25 11.50
N SER A 612 -17.38 -28.53 12.51
CA SER A 612 -18.78 -28.10 12.59
C SER A 612 -19.19 -27.32 11.34
N LYS A 613 -20.40 -27.57 10.82
CA LYS A 613 -20.94 -27.02 9.57
C LYS A 613 -20.43 -25.59 9.29
N ALA A 614 -19.72 -25.48 8.18
CA ALA A 614 -19.04 -24.30 7.64
C ALA A 614 -20.03 -23.19 7.19
N ASP A 615 -20.81 -22.68 8.14
CA ASP A 615 -21.82 -21.62 7.92
C ASP A 615 -21.39 -20.28 8.56
N ASN A 616 -20.30 -20.24 9.34
CA ASN A 616 -19.75 -18.99 9.93
C ASN A 616 -18.46 -18.57 9.18
N PRO A 617 -18.38 -17.37 8.57
CA PRO A 617 -17.25 -16.90 7.78
C PRO A 617 -15.97 -16.61 8.58
N GLN A 618 -16.02 -16.58 9.92
CA GLN A 618 -14.86 -16.31 10.79
C GLN A 618 -14.53 -17.50 11.68
N LYS A 619 -14.08 -18.60 11.07
CA LYS A 619 -13.53 -19.76 11.78
C LYS A 619 -12.08 -20.02 11.38
N THR A 620 -11.21 -20.16 12.38
CA THR A 620 -9.83 -20.63 12.20
C THR A 620 -9.63 -21.87 13.06
N LEU A 621 -9.03 -22.89 12.48
CA LEU A 621 -8.61 -24.10 13.18
C LEU A 621 -7.09 -24.11 13.29
N THR A 622 -6.57 -24.27 14.49
CA THR A 622 -5.15 -24.52 14.72
C THR A 622 -4.95 -25.96 15.13
N ILE A 623 -4.17 -26.71 14.37
CA ILE A 623 -3.81 -28.11 14.62
C ILE A 623 -2.33 -28.15 14.92
N GLU A 624 -1.97 -28.52 16.12
CA GLU A 624 -0.60 -28.75 16.54
C GLU A 624 -0.35 -30.27 16.61
N TYR A 625 0.77 -30.73 16.08
CA TYR A 625 1.10 -32.14 15.87
C TYR A 625 2.57 -32.36 16.21
N ASP A 626 2.83 -33.03 17.33
CA ASP A 626 4.19 -33.43 17.72
C ASP A 626 4.47 -34.85 17.23
N THR A 627 5.59 -35.04 16.55
CA THR A 627 6.00 -36.34 16.01
C THR A 627 7.51 -36.55 16.13
N MET A 628 7.93 -37.80 16.31
CA MET A 628 9.33 -38.22 16.23
C MET A 628 9.42 -39.48 15.37
N PHE A 629 10.32 -39.47 14.37
CA PHE A 629 10.67 -40.65 13.57
C PHE A 629 11.83 -41.37 14.25
N GLU A 630 11.57 -42.55 14.79
CA GLU A 630 12.59 -43.35 15.47
C GLU A 630 13.42 -44.14 14.44
N SER A 631 14.69 -44.44 14.73
CA SER A 631 15.53 -45.25 13.83
C SER A 631 14.98 -46.67 13.55
N ALA A 632 14.04 -47.17 14.37
CA ALA A 632 13.34 -48.43 14.09
C ALA A 632 12.38 -48.31 12.88
N ASP A 633 11.97 -47.10 12.51
CA ASP A 633 11.12 -46.79 11.35
C ASP A 633 11.94 -46.82 10.03
N ASP A 634 13.27 -46.90 10.10
CA ASP A 634 14.19 -46.88 8.95
C ASP A 634 14.10 -48.15 8.07
N ALA A 635 13.36 -49.18 8.51
CA ALA A 635 13.32 -50.50 7.90
C ALA A 635 12.28 -50.69 6.76
N ILE A 636 11.81 -49.60 6.12
CA ILE A 636 10.91 -49.53 4.94
C ILE A 636 9.41 -49.37 5.29
N GLY A 637 8.82 -48.24 4.85
CA GLY A 637 7.39 -48.14 4.49
C GLY A 637 6.46 -47.37 5.43
N ALA A 638 6.94 -46.87 6.58
CA ALA A 638 6.12 -46.08 7.50
C ALA A 638 5.82 -44.67 6.94
N SER A 639 4.56 -44.26 6.99
CA SER A 639 4.13 -42.90 6.64
C SER A 639 3.08 -42.37 7.59
N ARG A 640 3.15 -41.08 7.89
CA ARG A 640 2.19 -40.34 8.72
C ARG A 640 1.57 -39.23 7.88
N GLY A 641 0.43 -38.68 8.27
CA GLY A 641 -0.08 -37.47 7.62
C GLY A 641 -1.50 -37.11 8.00
N MET A 642 -2.00 -36.08 7.32
CA MET A 642 -3.33 -35.54 7.52
C MET A 642 -4.00 -35.26 6.18
N TYR A 643 -5.27 -35.60 6.05
CA TYR A 643 -6.10 -35.25 4.91
C TYR A 643 -7.43 -34.64 5.34
N ALA A 644 -7.92 -33.71 4.52
CA ALA A 644 -9.21 -33.08 4.64
C ALA A 644 -10.23 -33.81 3.76
N LYS A 645 -11.47 -33.89 4.23
CA LYS A 645 -12.64 -34.23 3.43
C LYS A 645 -13.51 -32.99 3.25
N THR A 646 -14.06 -32.81 2.06
CA THR A 646 -14.80 -31.60 1.67
C THR A 646 -16.31 -31.82 1.67
N LYS A 647 -17.10 -30.75 1.52
CA LYS A 647 -18.58 -30.82 1.48
C LYS A 647 -19.10 -31.74 0.37
N GLU A 648 -18.45 -31.78 -0.80
CA GLU A 648 -18.85 -32.68 -1.90
C GLU A 648 -18.30 -34.10 -1.75
N GLY A 649 -17.53 -34.37 -0.69
CA GLY A 649 -17.04 -35.69 -0.32
C GLY A 649 -15.68 -36.06 -0.91
N ASN A 650 -15.01 -35.11 -1.56
CA ASN A 650 -13.66 -35.28 -2.09
C ASN A 650 -12.62 -35.31 -0.95
N GLU A 651 -11.52 -36.04 -1.15
CA GLU A 651 -10.44 -36.19 -0.16
C GLU A 651 -9.15 -35.55 -0.66
N LEU A 652 -8.49 -34.79 0.22
CA LEU A 652 -7.29 -34.03 -0.07
C LEU A 652 -6.27 -34.17 1.04
N TRP A 653 -5.02 -34.54 0.74
CA TRP A 653 -3.99 -34.65 1.75
C TRP A 653 -3.35 -33.29 2.00
N LEU A 654 -3.42 -32.82 3.24
CA LEU A 654 -2.83 -31.57 3.69
C LEU A 654 -1.33 -31.75 3.95
N THR A 655 -0.96 -32.82 4.64
CA THR A 655 0.43 -33.16 4.96
C THR A 655 0.69 -34.66 4.85
N TYR A 656 1.92 -35.02 4.46
CA TYR A 656 2.40 -36.39 4.34
C TYR A 656 3.86 -36.45 4.77
N PHE A 657 4.18 -37.39 5.65
CA PHE A 657 5.49 -37.52 6.27
C PHE A 657 6.14 -38.85 5.88
N THR A 658 7.42 -38.78 5.53
CA THR A 658 8.34 -39.93 5.44
C THR A 658 9.51 -39.72 6.38
N ALA A 659 10.31 -40.76 6.63
CA ALA A 659 11.52 -40.67 7.46
C ALA A 659 12.51 -39.55 7.07
N SER A 660 12.50 -39.09 5.82
CA SER A 660 13.46 -38.09 5.32
C SER A 660 12.82 -36.80 4.82
N SER A 661 11.49 -36.70 4.76
CA SER A 661 10.83 -35.54 4.18
C SER A 661 9.45 -35.28 4.76
N LEU A 662 9.18 -33.99 5.02
CA LEU A 662 7.84 -33.47 5.11
C LEU A 662 7.37 -33.07 3.71
N ARG A 663 6.21 -33.57 3.31
CA ARG A 663 5.54 -33.24 2.06
C ARG A 663 4.18 -32.63 2.34
N THR A 664 3.79 -31.65 1.55
CA THR A 664 2.52 -30.93 1.68
C THR A 664 1.76 -31.04 0.36
N ALA A 665 0.45 -30.79 0.38
CA ALA A 665 -0.37 -30.69 -0.84
C ALA A 665 -0.55 -31.99 -1.64
N ILE A 666 -0.86 -33.11 -0.99
CA ILE A 666 -0.94 -34.40 -1.68
C ILE A 666 -2.31 -34.65 -2.31
N THR A 667 -2.38 -34.72 -3.65
CA THR A 667 -3.59 -35.13 -4.37
C THR A 667 -3.28 -36.30 -5.28
N ASN A 668 -4.25 -37.21 -5.46
CA ASN A 668 -4.16 -38.29 -6.42
C ASN A 668 -5.21 -38.07 -7.51
N THR A 669 -4.83 -37.42 -8.61
CA THR A 669 -5.70 -37.26 -9.77
C THR A 669 -5.27 -38.25 -10.84
N GLY A 670 -6.08 -39.29 -11.08
CA GLY A 670 -5.84 -40.26 -12.14
C GLY A 670 -4.57 -41.13 -11.96
N GLY A 671 -4.13 -41.37 -10.72
CA GLY A 671 -2.96 -42.19 -10.40
C GLY A 671 -1.64 -41.42 -10.27
N ASN A 672 -1.64 -40.10 -10.50
CA ASN A 672 -0.48 -39.24 -10.33
C ASN A 672 -0.58 -38.45 -9.02
N TRP A 673 0.48 -38.55 -8.21
CA TRP A 673 0.61 -37.85 -6.94
C TRP A 673 1.22 -36.46 -7.15
N CYS A 674 0.49 -35.39 -6.84
CA CYS A 674 1.02 -34.02 -6.78
C CYS A 674 1.47 -33.76 -5.34
N TYR A 675 2.70 -33.28 -5.06
CA TYR A 675 3.15 -32.92 -3.70
C TYR A 675 4.31 -31.91 -3.72
N GLU A 676 4.45 -31.11 -2.66
CA GLU A 676 5.60 -30.22 -2.45
C GLU A 676 6.46 -30.77 -1.30
N GLN A 677 7.76 -30.94 -1.53
CA GLN A 677 8.69 -31.23 -0.43
C GLN A 677 8.94 -29.94 0.33
N ALA A 678 8.36 -29.82 1.52
CA ALA A 678 8.50 -28.62 2.34
C ALA A 678 9.89 -28.57 2.99
N MET A 679 10.40 -29.67 3.55
CA MET A 679 11.77 -29.76 4.05
C MET A 679 12.22 -31.20 4.36
N SER A 680 13.53 -31.36 4.60
CA SER A 680 14.11 -32.55 5.21
C SER A 680 13.85 -32.54 6.71
N ILE A 681 13.37 -33.65 7.25
CA ILE A 681 13.23 -33.86 8.70
C ILE A 681 14.39 -34.74 9.21
N LYS A 682 14.70 -34.64 10.50
CA LYS A 682 15.81 -35.39 11.10
C LYS A 682 15.27 -36.55 11.94
N ASN A 683 15.83 -37.73 11.72
CA ASN A 683 15.52 -38.90 12.54
C ASN A 683 15.92 -38.67 14.00
N ASN A 684 15.18 -39.31 14.92
CA ASN A 684 15.37 -39.26 16.36
C ASN A 684 15.31 -37.83 16.95
N GLN A 685 14.56 -36.94 16.31
CA GLN A 685 14.27 -35.60 16.82
C GLN A 685 12.76 -35.38 16.91
N TRP A 686 12.34 -34.66 17.96
CA TRP A 686 10.97 -34.18 18.08
C TRP A 686 10.76 -33.05 17.09
N HIS A 687 9.69 -33.19 16.33
CA HIS A 687 9.22 -32.22 15.37
C HIS A 687 7.82 -31.76 15.74
N HIS A 688 7.62 -30.46 15.88
CA HIS A 688 6.33 -29.86 16.17
C HIS A 688 5.77 -29.21 14.91
N ILE A 689 4.59 -29.64 14.48
CA ILE A 689 3.94 -29.13 13.29
C ILE A 689 2.68 -28.40 13.71
N LYS A 690 2.58 -27.13 13.35
CA LYS A 690 1.35 -26.36 13.50
C LYS A 690 0.73 -26.22 12.12
N LEU A 691 -0.58 -26.41 12.02
CA LEU A 691 -1.40 -26.08 10.86
C LEU A 691 -2.44 -25.06 11.30
N GLU A 692 -2.48 -23.91 10.67
CA GLU A 692 -3.62 -23.00 10.77
C GLU A 692 -4.44 -23.18 9.51
N LEU A 693 -5.71 -23.51 9.66
CA LEU A 693 -6.60 -23.86 8.57
C LEU A 693 -7.84 -22.97 8.64
N HIS A 694 -8.24 -22.45 7.48
CA HIS A 694 -9.49 -21.75 7.25
C HIS A 694 -10.44 -22.69 6.50
N PRO A 695 -11.36 -23.38 7.19
CA PRO A 695 -12.12 -24.49 6.60
C PRO A 695 -13.00 -24.08 5.42
N ASN A 696 -13.46 -22.82 5.39
CA ASN A 696 -14.38 -22.32 4.35
C ASN A 696 -13.67 -21.95 3.06
N THR A 697 -12.42 -21.53 3.15
CA THR A 697 -11.63 -21.06 2.01
C THR A 697 -10.61 -22.09 1.55
N GLY A 698 -10.37 -23.12 2.37
CA GLY A 698 -9.37 -24.16 2.11
C GLY A 698 -7.93 -23.64 2.16
N ILE A 699 -7.73 -22.45 2.72
CA ILE A 699 -6.43 -21.83 2.92
C ILE A 699 -5.84 -22.36 4.22
N PHE A 700 -4.55 -22.65 4.20
CA PHE A 700 -3.86 -23.05 5.40
C PHE A 700 -2.42 -22.58 5.42
N SER A 701 -1.85 -22.56 6.61
CA SER A 701 -0.46 -22.26 6.87
C SER A 701 0.14 -23.42 7.64
N ILE A 702 1.36 -23.84 7.30
CA ILE A 702 2.08 -24.92 7.97
C ILE A 702 3.31 -24.32 8.63
N TRP A 703 3.51 -24.63 9.90
CA TRP A 703 4.77 -24.45 10.59
C TRP A 703 5.37 -25.80 10.94
N LEU A 704 6.70 -25.90 10.91
CA LEU A 704 7.48 -27.00 11.47
C LEU A 704 8.52 -26.40 12.41
N ASP A 705 8.59 -26.88 13.64
CA ASP A 705 9.53 -26.45 14.67
C ASP A 705 9.52 -24.93 14.89
N GLY A 706 8.31 -24.35 14.97
CA GLY A 706 8.09 -22.91 15.06
C GLY A 706 8.40 -22.14 13.77
N THR A 707 8.74 -22.84 12.69
CA THR A 707 9.11 -22.25 11.39
C THR A 707 7.98 -22.36 10.39
N MET A 708 7.40 -21.22 10.01
CA MET A 708 6.34 -21.14 9.00
C MET A 708 6.87 -21.58 7.63
N LEU A 709 6.59 -22.81 7.23
CA LEU A 709 6.98 -23.39 5.96
C LEU A 709 6.06 -22.93 4.82
N GLN A 710 4.79 -22.73 5.13
CA GLN A 710 3.76 -22.33 4.20
C GLN A 710 2.87 -21.31 4.91
N ASP A 711 2.63 -20.15 4.28
CA ASP A 711 1.78 -19.09 4.81
C ASP A 711 0.61 -18.84 3.86
N ASN A 712 -0.60 -18.89 4.40
CA ASN A 712 -1.86 -18.57 3.72
C ASN A 712 -1.96 -19.19 2.32
N VAL A 713 -1.49 -20.44 2.23
CA VAL A 713 -1.38 -21.17 0.98
C VAL A 713 -2.76 -21.66 0.57
N SER A 714 -3.21 -21.17 -0.58
CA SER A 714 -4.06 -21.94 -1.48
C SER A 714 -3.11 -22.64 -2.44
N PHE A 715 -3.06 -23.98 -2.40
CA PHE A 715 -2.01 -24.80 -3.04
C PHE A 715 -1.52 -24.32 -4.41
N VAL A 716 -0.19 -24.33 -4.66
CA VAL A 716 0.39 -24.24 -6.01
C VAL A 716 1.72 -25.01 -6.13
N LYS A 717 1.78 -25.95 -7.08
CA LYS A 717 2.96 -26.12 -7.92
C LYS A 717 2.58 -26.64 -9.31
N GLU A 718 2.88 -25.86 -10.34
CA GLU A 718 2.94 -26.38 -11.72
C GLU A 718 4.21 -27.23 -11.87
N GLY A 719 4.05 -28.56 -11.78
CA GLY A 719 4.92 -29.48 -12.53
C GLY A 719 4.47 -29.55 -13.98
N SER A 720 5.12 -30.37 -14.81
CA SER A 720 4.76 -30.69 -16.21
C SER A 720 3.35 -31.28 -16.42
N SER A 721 2.50 -31.21 -15.40
CA SER A 721 1.20 -31.86 -15.21
C SER A 721 0.18 -30.90 -14.58
N PHE A 722 0.29 -29.58 -14.85
CA PHE A 722 -0.64 -28.56 -14.37
C PHE A 722 -2.11 -28.90 -14.67
N ASP A 723 -2.41 -29.37 -15.89
CA ASP A 723 -3.76 -29.81 -16.27
C ASP A 723 -4.26 -31.00 -15.43
N THR A 724 -3.36 -31.79 -14.84
CA THR A 724 -3.69 -32.98 -14.07
C THR A 724 -3.98 -32.67 -12.60
N CYS A 725 -3.39 -31.62 -12.03
CA CYS A 725 -3.63 -31.23 -10.62
C CYS A 725 -4.75 -30.16 -10.46
N LYS A 726 -5.26 -29.57 -11.56
CA LYS A 726 -6.31 -28.52 -11.55
C LYS A 726 -7.57 -28.88 -10.75
N GLY A 727 -8.06 -30.12 -10.88
CA GLY A 727 -9.29 -30.57 -10.22
C GLY A 727 -9.21 -30.60 -8.68
N ALA A 728 -8.02 -30.63 -8.11
CA ALA A 728 -7.85 -30.60 -6.65
C ALA A 728 -8.05 -29.21 -6.03
N PHE A 729 -7.97 -28.13 -6.82
CA PHE A 729 -8.20 -26.77 -6.32
C PHE A 729 -9.69 -26.47 -6.14
N ASP A 730 -10.52 -26.96 -7.06
CA ASP A 730 -11.97 -26.83 -6.95
C ASP A 730 -12.47 -27.54 -5.68
N THR A 731 -11.84 -28.67 -5.33
CA THR A 731 -12.12 -29.42 -4.12
C THR A 731 -12.09 -28.57 -2.84
N LEU A 732 -11.15 -27.65 -2.68
CA LEU A 732 -11.03 -26.85 -1.45
C LEU A 732 -12.03 -25.71 -1.33
N LYS A 733 -12.47 -25.19 -2.48
CA LYS A 733 -13.54 -24.18 -2.54
C LYS A 733 -14.87 -24.75 -2.07
N GLU A 734 -14.99 -26.07 -2.04
CA GLU A 734 -16.17 -26.77 -1.50
C GLU A 734 -16.26 -26.61 0.03
N GLY A 735 -15.17 -26.26 0.72
CA GLY A 735 -15.09 -26.17 2.17
C GLY A 735 -14.90 -27.52 2.85
N ILE A 736 -14.16 -27.53 3.96
CA ILE A 736 -13.72 -28.75 4.67
C ILE A 736 -14.74 -29.14 5.74
N THR A 737 -15.14 -30.41 5.76
CA THR A 737 -16.07 -31.00 6.73
C THR A 737 -15.38 -31.89 7.76
N ASP A 738 -14.26 -32.52 7.40
CA ASP A 738 -13.55 -33.43 8.29
C ASP A 738 -12.05 -33.32 8.10
N LEU A 739 -11.31 -33.45 9.20
CA LEU A 739 -9.86 -33.68 9.21
C LEU A 739 -9.58 -35.11 9.64
N ARG A 740 -8.66 -35.75 8.94
CA ARG A 740 -8.31 -37.14 9.20
C ARG A 740 -6.80 -37.30 9.31
N PHE A 741 -6.38 -37.79 10.46
CA PHE A 741 -4.99 -38.16 10.72
C PHE A 741 -4.81 -39.64 10.43
N TYR A 742 -3.72 -40.01 9.77
CA TYR A 742 -3.39 -41.40 9.52
C TYR A 742 -1.93 -41.70 9.86
N HIS A 743 -1.69 -42.95 10.23
CA HIS A 743 -0.36 -43.50 10.47
C HIS A 743 -0.31 -44.93 9.94
N THR A 744 0.70 -45.25 9.14
CA THR A 744 0.93 -46.60 8.57
C THR A 744 2.20 -47.21 9.14
N ALA A 745 2.11 -48.46 9.60
CA ALA A 745 3.25 -49.23 10.12
C ALA A 745 3.68 -50.29 9.11
N SER A 746 4.98 -50.58 9.06
CA SER A 746 5.52 -51.70 8.26
C SER A 746 5.19 -53.04 8.92
N ASN A 747 4.95 -54.08 8.11
CA ASN A 747 4.48 -55.41 8.54
C ASN A 747 5.42 -56.14 9.53
N ASN A 748 6.61 -55.59 9.83
CA ASN A 748 7.66 -56.26 10.59
C ASN A 748 8.05 -55.55 11.92
N ILE A 749 7.37 -54.46 12.30
CA ILE A 749 7.68 -53.76 13.57
C ILE A 749 6.79 -54.33 14.69
N GLU A 750 7.35 -55.19 15.54
CA GLU A 750 6.69 -55.65 16.77
C GLU A 750 6.71 -54.54 17.84
N ASN A 751 5.56 -54.24 18.44
CA ASN A 751 5.39 -53.34 19.59
C ASN A 751 5.70 -51.85 19.36
N ALA A 752 5.47 -51.34 18.15
CA ALA A 752 5.61 -49.92 17.86
C ALA A 752 4.55 -49.09 18.62
N THR A 753 4.97 -48.34 19.65
CA THR A 753 4.09 -47.44 20.41
C THR A 753 4.41 -46.00 20.03
N TYR A 754 3.73 -45.48 19.02
CA TYR A 754 3.90 -44.09 18.62
C TYR A 754 3.02 -43.19 19.48
N ILE A 755 3.57 -42.08 19.95
CA ILE A 755 2.87 -41.08 20.75
C ILE A 755 2.89 -39.78 19.93
N ASP A 756 1.93 -39.65 19.02
CA ASP A 756 1.71 -38.37 18.34
C ASP A 756 0.70 -37.57 19.17
N ASN A 757 1.10 -36.40 19.67
CA ASN A 757 0.19 -35.50 20.37
C ASN A 757 -0.41 -34.54 19.34
N VAL A 758 -1.73 -34.64 19.13
CA VAL A 758 -2.46 -33.75 18.22
C VAL A 758 -3.35 -32.83 19.03
N LYS A 759 -3.07 -31.54 19.08
CA LYS A 759 -3.96 -30.56 19.72
C LYS A 759 -4.72 -29.80 18.63
N VAL A 760 -6.04 -29.78 18.70
CA VAL A 760 -6.87 -29.00 17.78
C VAL A 760 -7.60 -27.93 18.56
N THR A 761 -7.36 -26.69 18.19
CA THR A 761 -7.99 -25.50 18.77
C THR A 761 -8.89 -24.89 17.71
N GLU A 762 -10.16 -24.70 18.03
CA GLU A 762 -11.09 -23.93 17.21
C GLU A 762 -11.27 -22.55 17.83
N VAL A 763 -11.04 -21.50 17.04
CA VAL A 763 -11.37 -20.12 17.39
C VAL A 763 -12.54 -19.68 16.51
N SER A 764 -13.65 -19.37 17.16
CA SER A 764 -14.80 -18.72 16.55
C SER A 764 -14.88 -17.28 17.05
N TYR A 765 -15.14 -16.36 16.13
CA TYR A 765 -15.36 -14.95 16.44
C TYR A 765 -16.87 -14.67 16.43
N SER A 766 -17.36 -14.02 17.48
CA SER A 766 -18.74 -13.50 17.58
C SER A 766 -18.72 -12.03 17.96
N GLU A 767 -19.57 -11.23 17.32
CA GLU A 767 -19.84 -9.83 17.68
C GLU A 767 -20.17 -9.69 19.17
N GLU A 768 -19.50 -8.74 19.86
CA GLU A 768 -20.08 -8.20 21.09
C GLU A 768 -21.43 -7.56 20.75
N GLU A 769 -22.41 -7.70 21.64
CA GLU A 769 -23.73 -7.11 21.47
C GLU A 769 -23.58 -5.59 21.23
N ILE A 770 -23.76 -5.18 19.98
CA ILE A 770 -23.64 -3.78 19.57
C ILE A 770 -24.74 -3.00 20.28
N ILE A 771 -24.36 -2.19 21.27
CA ILE A 771 -25.15 -1.01 21.61
C ILE A 771 -25.04 -0.11 20.37
N PRO A 772 -26.12 0.14 19.61
CA PRO A 772 -26.04 0.90 18.38
C PRO A 772 -25.38 2.26 18.65
N PRO A 773 -24.47 2.72 17.77
CA PRO A 773 -23.90 4.06 17.92
C PRO A 773 -25.04 5.08 17.96
N ALA A 774 -24.90 6.08 18.83
CA ALA A 774 -25.84 7.17 18.88
C ALA A 774 -25.92 7.79 17.48
N LYS A 775 -27.11 7.77 16.88
CA LYS A 775 -27.34 8.38 15.56
C LYS A 775 -26.85 9.83 15.56
N ILE A 776 -26.20 10.23 14.49
CA ILE A 776 -25.65 11.58 14.37
C ILE A 776 -26.79 12.53 14.05
N GLN A 777 -26.97 13.59 14.85
CA GLN A 777 -28.01 14.58 14.62
C GLN A 777 -27.62 15.50 13.46
N GLU A 778 -28.51 15.72 12.50
CA GLU A 778 -28.31 16.69 11.42
C GLU A 778 -28.09 18.09 12.02
N ALA A 779 -27.19 18.87 11.41
CA ALA A 779 -26.98 20.24 11.83
C ALA A 779 -28.27 21.06 11.59
N THR A 780 -28.67 21.86 12.59
CA THR A 780 -29.80 22.79 12.44
C THR A 780 -29.53 23.74 11.28
N PRO A 781 -30.42 23.81 10.27
CA PRO A 781 -30.20 24.66 9.11
C PRO A 781 -30.13 26.13 9.52
N GLN A 782 -29.46 26.95 8.70
CA GLN A 782 -29.32 28.39 8.92
C GLN A 782 -30.22 29.16 7.95
N ILE A 783 -31.54 28.89 8.00
CA ILE A 783 -32.52 29.57 7.15
C ILE A 783 -32.69 31.02 7.62
N SER A 784 -32.76 31.97 6.69
CA SER A 784 -32.96 33.39 6.99
C SER A 784 -34.07 34.01 6.14
N ILE A 785 -34.65 35.12 6.61
CA ILE A 785 -35.73 35.85 5.92
C ILE A 785 -35.10 37.01 5.15
N ASP A 786 -35.27 37.02 3.83
CA ASP A 786 -35.00 38.17 2.97
C ASP A 786 -36.28 39.01 2.85
N TYR A 787 -36.34 40.11 3.61
CA TYR A 787 -37.48 41.02 3.63
C TYR A 787 -37.61 41.90 2.38
N ILE A 788 -36.55 42.03 1.57
CA ILE A 788 -36.54 42.84 0.36
C ILE A 788 -37.15 42.04 -0.79
N ASN A 789 -36.73 40.79 -0.93
CA ASN A 789 -37.24 39.88 -1.96
C ASN A 789 -38.44 39.04 -1.48
N GLU A 790 -38.79 39.15 -0.20
CA GLU A 790 -39.87 38.40 0.46
C GLU A 790 -39.71 36.87 0.30
N THR A 791 -38.49 36.36 0.57
CA THR A 791 -38.16 34.92 0.47
C THR A 791 -37.49 34.39 1.74
N LEU A 792 -37.59 33.09 1.97
CA LEU A 792 -36.70 32.34 2.86
C LEU A 792 -35.49 31.86 2.07
N THR A 793 -34.29 32.05 2.61
CA THR A 793 -33.01 31.70 1.98
C THR A 793 -32.20 30.77 2.87
N GLY A 794 -31.28 29.99 2.28
CA GLY A 794 -30.35 29.12 3.02
C GLY A 794 -30.71 27.64 2.99
N PHE A 795 -31.67 27.22 2.15
CA PHE A 795 -31.94 25.80 1.94
C PHE A 795 -30.86 25.16 1.06
N GLU A 796 -30.53 23.91 1.37
CA GLU A 796 -29.67 23.09 0.52
C GLU A 796 -30.50 22.40 -0.56
N SER A 797 -30.00 22.42 -1.80
CA SER A 797 -30.67 21.84 -2.96
C SER A 797 -30.80 20.32 -2.79
N GLN A 798 -31.97 19.76 -3.15
CA GLN A 798 -32.29 18.32 -3.08
C GLN A 798 -32.30 17.70 -1.68
N GLU A 799 -32.13 18.48 -0.61
CA GLU A 799 -32.21 18.00 0.76
C GLU A 799 -33.66 18.00 1.29
N PRO A 800 -34.04 17.03 2.15
CA PRO A 800 -35.37 16.94 2.73
C PRO A 800 -35.51 17.84 3.97
N TYR A 801 -36.61 18.58 4.05
CA TYR A 801 -36.96 19.44 5.20
C TYR A 801 -38.40 19.23 5.63
N THR A 802 -38.69 19.51 6.88
CA THR A 802 -40.05 19.69 7.38
C THR A 802 -40.27 21.15 7.74
N ILE A 803 -41.33 21.75 7.22
CA ILE A 803 -41.75 23.10 7.56
C ILE A 803 -43.11 23.06 8.25
N LYS A 804 -43.23 23.75 9.38
CA LYS A 804 -44.50 23.97 10.06
C LYS A 804 -44.74 25.46 10.24
N VAL A 805 -45.93 25.92 9.85
CA VAL A 805 -46.31 27.33 9.89
C VAL A 805 -47.41 27.52 10.94
N GLY A 806 -47.13 28.35 11.95
CA GLY A 806 -48.05 28.62 13.06
C GLY A 806 -48.54 27.35 13.77
N GLU A 807 -49.86 27.27 14.00
CA GLU A 807 -50.53 26.07 14.54
C GLU A 807 -50.89 25.03 13.46
N GLY A 808 -50.45 25.24 12.21
CA GLY A 808 -50.73 24.33 11.10
C GLY A 808 -50.01 22.98 11.20
N ASN A 809 -50.38 22.06 10.30
CA ASN A 809 -49.68 20.78 10.17
C ASN A 809 -48.28 20.99 9.55
N ALA A 810 -47.32 20.23 10.06
CA ALA A 810 -45.99 20.13 9.46
C ALA A 810 -46.07 19.49 8.07
N LYS A 811 -45.29 20.00 7.12
CA LYS A 811 -45.22 19.53 5.74
C LYS A 811 -43.78 19.21 5.38
N ASP A 812 -43.56 18.00 4.87
CA ASP A 812 -42.27 17.60 4.32
C ASP A 812 -42.12 18.14 2.90
N ILE A 813 -40.95 18.70 2.62
CA ILE A 813 -40.61 19.30 1.33
C ILE A 813 -39.22 18.87 0.91
N THR A 814 -39.02 18.82 -0.40
CA THR A 814 -37.70 18.68 -1.03
C THR A 814 -37.64 19.67 -2.17
N LEU A 815 -36.58 20.47 -2.22
CA LEU A 815 -36.42 21.49 -3.26
C LEU A 815 -35.83 20.88 -4.52
N GLY A 816 -36.22 21.42 -5.68
CA GLY A 816 -35.66 21.03 -6.98
C GLY A 816 -34.17 21.31 -7.09
N GLU A 817 -33.50 20.68 -8.06
CA GLU A 817 -32.08 20.87 -8.31
C GLU A 817 -31.75 22.35 -8.56
N GLY A 818 -30.78 22.88 -7.81
CA GLY A 818 -30.35 24.29 -7.90
C GLY A 818 -31.27 25.29 -7.19
N VAL A 819 -32.34 24.84 -6.52
CA VAL A 819 -33.27 25.72 -5.79
C VAL A 819 -32.88 25.79 -4.31
N THR A 820 -32.58 26.99 -3.81
CA THR A 820 -32.11 27.25 -2.43
C THR A 820 -32.97 28.25 -1.66
N THR A 821 -34.07 28.71 -2.25
CA THR A 821 -34.96 29.74 -1.70
C THR A 821 -36.44 29.37 -1.87
N ILE A 822 -37.29 29.81 -0.93
CA ILE A 822 -38.76 29.64 -1.00
C ILE A 822 -39.42 31.01 -0.83
N SER A 823 -40.38 31.36 -1.69
CA SER A 823 -41.13 32.62 -1.55
C SER A 823 -42.03 32.60 -0.30
N LEU A 824 -42.19 33.74 0.38
CA LEU A 824 -43.07 33.85 1.56
C LEU A 824 -44.56 33.71 1.19
N ASP A 825 -44.93 34.11 -0.03
CA ASP A 825 -46.29 33.93 -0.57
C ASP A 825 -46.53 32.56 -1.19
N ASP A 826 -45.50 31.69 -1.25
CA ASP A 826 -45.64 30.31 -1.71
C ASP A 826 -46.70 29.59 -0.85
N GLU A 827 -47.54 28.77 -1.46
CA GLU A 827 -48.57 27.98 -0.79
C GLU A 827 -48.07 27.12 0.39
N LYS A 828 -46.77 26.83 0.42
CA LYS A 828 -46.09 26.11 1.51
C LYS A 828 -45.93 26.98 2.76
N ILE A 829 -45.76 28.30 2.59
CA ILE A 829 -45.57 29.28 3.66
C ILE A 829 -46.86 30.08 3.94
N GLY A 830 -47.48 30.64 2.90
CA GLY A 830 -48.79 31.30 2.98
C GLY A 830 -48.81 32.62 3.75
N TYR A 831 -47.73 33.40 3.69
CA TYR A 831 -47.67 34.72 4.34
C TYR A 831 -48.63 35.72 3.68
N ALA A 832 -49.47 36.39 4.48
CA ALA A 832 -50.49 37.33 4.02
C ALA A 832 -50.36 38.73 4.65
N GLY A 833 -49.18 39.09 5.18
CA GLY A 833 -48.93 40.40 5.80
C GLY A 833 -49.10 40.46 7.32
N GLU A 834 -49.52 39.38 7.96
CA GLU A 834 -49.65 39.25 9.43
C GLU A 834 -48.44 38.52 10.04
N LEU A 835 -48.20 38.70 11.34
CA LEU A 835 -47.08 38.04 12.03
C LEU A 835 -47.20 36.51 11.95
N LEU A 836 -46.13 35.84 11.50
CA LEU A 836 -46.12 34.41 11.20
C LEU A 836 -44.92 33.71 11.84
N SER A 837 -45.17 32.61 12.56
CA SER A 837 -44.11 31.76 13.10
C SER A 837 -43.88 30.56 12.18
N ILE A 838 -42.62 30.20 11.95
CA ILE A 838 -42.22 29.08 11.09
C ILE A 838 -41.20 28.21 11.85
N GLU A 839 -41.49 26.92 11.94
CA GLU A 839 -40.58 25.91 12.47
C GLU A 839 -39.99 25.11 11.30
N ILE A 840 -38.66 24.98 11.24
CA ILE A 840 -37.96 24.27 10.16
C ILE A 840 -37.04 23.21 10.76
N VAL A 841 -37.13 21.99 10.24
CA VAL A 841 -36.28 20.86 10.62
C VAL A 841 -35.65 20.29 9.36
N LYS A 842 -34.33 20.10 9.35
CA LYS A 842 -33.67 19.31 8.31
C LYS A 842 -33.86 17.84 8.64
N LYS A 843 -34.44 17.09 7.71
CA LYS A 843 -34.73 15.67 7.91
C LYS A 843 -33.45 14.86 7.76
N ALA A 844 -33.36 13.77 8.53
CA ALA A 844 -32.25 12.83 8.42
C ALA A 844 -32.08 12.39 6.96
N ARG A 845 -30.89 12.61 6.39
CA ARG A 845 -30.59 12.22 5.00
C ARG A 845 -30.67 10.71 4.77
N ASN A 846 -30.46 9.93 5.83
CA ASN A 846 -30.90 8.54 5.93
C ASN A 846 -31.27 8.21 7.38
N THR A 847 -32.24 7.33 7.59
CA THR A 847 -32.78 7.03 8.92
C THR A 847 -31.98 5.97 9.69
N GLU A 848 -30.96 5.37 9.06
CA GLU A 848 -30.10 4.35 9.64
C GLU A 848 -28.97 4.98 10.47
N THR A 849 -28.36 6.06 9.97
CA THR A 849 -27.19 6.73 10.56
C THR A 849 -27.51 8.09 11.18
N TYR A 850 -28.53 8.80 10.68
CA TYR A 850 -28.82 10.18 11.09
C TYR A 850 -30.17 10.34 11.83
N THR A 851 -30.26 11.37 12.66
CA THR A 851 -31.53 11.88 13.22
C THR A 851 -31.78 13.29 12.76
N ASP A 852 -33.05 13.68 12.73
CA ASP A 852 -33.48 15.02 12.33
C ASP A 852 -32.76 16.11 13.14
N SER A 853 -32.55 17.27 12.53
CA SER A 853 -31.91 18.39 13.21
C SER A 853 -32.76 18.92 14.36
N ASP A 854 -32.18 19.71 15.26
CA ASP A 854 -33.00 20.54 16.14
C ASP A 854 -33.84 21.51 15.30
N VAL A 855 -34.99 21.91 15.86
CA VAL A 855 -35.93 22.84 15.23
C VAL A 855 -35.32 24.24 15.16
N GLN A 856 -35.23 24.80 13.96
CA GLN A 856 -35.01 26.22 13.77
C GLN A 856 -36.35 26.97 13.82
N GLN A 857 -36.43 27.99 14.67
CA GLN A 857 -37.62 28.84 14.81
C GLN A 857 -37.38 30.19 14.13
N LEU A 858 -38.29 30.57 13.24
CA LEU A 858 -38.28 31.86 12.54
C LEU A 858 -39.58 32.62 12.80
N THR A 859 -39.49 33.93 12.97
CA THR A 859 -40.65 34.82 13.08
C THR A 859 -40.62 35.84 11.95
N VAL A 860 -41.57 35.71 11.03
CA VAL A 860 -41.81 36.68 9.97
C VAL A 860 -42.68 37.81 10.56
N LYS A 861 -42.21 39.05 10.46
CA LYS A 861 -42.90 40.22 11.02
C LYS A 861 -44.23 40.51 10.31
N ALA A 862 -45.14 41.20 10.99
CA ALA A 862 -46.29 41.79 10.34
C ALA A 862 -45.84 42.93 9.41
N ARG A 863 -46.51 43.11 8.28
CA ARG A 863 -46.21 44.18 7.32
C ARG A 863 -46.50 45.55 7.96
N PRO A 864 -45.58 46.51 7.88
CA PRO A 864 -45.83 47.84 8.43
C PRO A 864 -47.02 48.53 7.75
N LYS A 865 -47.82 49.25 8.54
CA LYS A 865 -48.97 50.03 8.03
C LYS A 865 -48.52 51.20 7.15
N ALA A 866 -49.41 51.65 6.27
CA ALA A 866 -49.17 52.76 5.37
C ALA A 866 -48.78 54.06 6.13
N PRO A 867 -47.88 54.89 5.57
CA PRO A 867 -47.41 56.10 6.24
C PRO A 867 -48.54 57.14 6.33
N THR A 868 -48.72 57.73 7.52
CA THR A 868 -49.78 58.73 7.80
C THR A 868 -49.27 60.16 7.81
N THR A 869 -47.94 60.37 7.76
CA THR A 869 -47.29 61.68 7.90
C THR A 869 -46.98 62.36 6.57
N VAL A 870 -47.17 61.67 5.44
CA VAL A 870 -46.86 62.18 4.09
C VAL A 870 -48.00 63.06 3.58
N GLN A 871 -47.69 64.21 2.97
CA GLN A 871 -48.68 65.14 2.42
C GLN A 871 -48.26 65.70 1.06
N GLY A 872 -49.26 65.98 0.22
CA GLY A 872 -49.09 66.67 -1.06
C GLY A 872 -49.31 68.17 -0.92
N VAL A 873 -48.42 68.97 -1.50
CA VAL A 873 -48.53 70.43 -1.59
C VAL A 873 -48.61 70.81 -3.07
N ASN A 874 -49.70 71.48 -3.44
CA ASN A 874 -49.96 71.89 -4.82
C ASN A 874 -48.96 72.97 -5.29
N ALA A 875 -48.80 73.10 -6.61
CA ALA A 875 -47.99 74.17 -7.20
C ALA A 875 -48.59 75.55 -6.87
N THR A 876 -47.75 76.60 -6.84
CA THR A 876 -48.15 77.98 -6.51
C THR A 876 -48.10 78.95 -7.69
N GLU A 877 -47.70 78.48 -8.88
CA GLU A 877 -47.65 79.25 -10.12
C GLU A 877 -47.99 78.38 -11.35
N ILE A 878 -48.48 79.01 -12.43
CA ILE A 878 -48.88 78.30 -13.65
C ILE A 878 -47.64 77.63 -14.27
N GLY A 879 -47.69 76.31 -14.41
CA GLY A 879 -46.58 75.51 -14.94
C GLY A 879 -45.50 75.13 -13.91
N GLY A 880 -45.67 75.53 -12.63
CA GLY A 880 -44.79 75.14 -11.53
C GLY A 880 -45.01 73.70 -11.06
N LYS A 881 -44.03 73.13 -10.35
CA LYS A 881 -44.11 71.81 -9.72
C LYS A 881 -44.73 71.88 -8.33
N GLY A 882 -45.45 70.82 -7.94
CA GLY A 882 -45.89 70.64 -6.55
C GLY A 882 -44.85 69.86 -5.75
N LYS A 883 -45.18 69.50 -4.49
CA LYS A 883 -44.25 68.83 -3.57
C LYS A 883 -44.91 67.70 -2.80
N LEU A 884 -44.17 66.62 -2.56
CA LEU A 884 -44.48 65.64 -1.52
C LEU A 884 -43.63 65.97 -0.29
N THR A 885 -44.25 66.04 0.89
CA THR A 885 -43.62 66.41 2.17
C THR A 885 -43.78 65.26 3.18
N GLY A 886 -42.87 65.16 4.16
CA GLY A 886 -42.81 64.02 5.10
C GLY A 886 -42.14 62.79 4.49
N MET A 887 -41.26 62.98 3.50
CA MET A 887 -40.71 61.92 2.64
C MET A 887 -39.49 61.22 3.24
N ASN A 888 -38.96 61.64 4.38
CA ASN A 888 -37.72 61.07 4.90
C ASN A 888 -37.84 59.54 5.15
N GLY A 889 -37.03 58.75 4.42
CA GLY A 889 -37.04 57.29 4.50
C GLY A 889 -38.19 56.61 3.74
N MET A 890 -38.89 57.36 2.89
CA MET A 890 -39.98 56.85 2.04
C MET A 890 -39.49 56.57 0.62
N GLN A 891 -40.30 55.81 -0.09
CA GLN A 891 -40.26 55.66 -1.54
C GLN A 891 -41.58 56.09 -2.13
N TYR A 892 -41.55 56.66 -3.33
CA TYR A 892 -42.74 57.07 -4.06
C TYR A 892 -42.67 56.63 -5.52
N LYS A 893 -43.83 56.41 -6.13
CA LYS A 893 -43.97 56.25 -7.57
C LYS A 893 -45.22 56.94 -8.05
N LEU A 894 -45.21 57.39 -9.30
CA LEU A 894 -46.45 57.85 -9.92
C LEU A 894 -47.35 56.64 -10.09
N LYS A 895 -48.62 56.71 -9.70
CA LYS A 895 -49.52 55.54 -9.60
C LYS A 895 -49.67 54.75 -10.90
N ARG A 896 -49.43 55.40 -12.05
CA ARG A 896 -49.45 54.78 -13.39
C ARG A 896 -48.11 54.16 -13.84
N THR A 897 -47.10 54.13 -12.96
CA THR A 897 -45.75 53.63 -13.22
C THR A 897 -45.38 52.57 -12.18
N ASP A 898 -44.43 51.70 -12.52
CA ASP A 898 -44.03 50.58 -11.64
C ASP A 898 -42.71 50.83 -10.89
N GLU A 899 -41.92 51.81 -11.32
CA GLU A 899 -40.62 52.11 -10.72
C GLU A 899 -40.74 53.03 -9.49
N TRP A 900 -40.18 52.57 -8.37
CA TRP A 900 -40.10 53.33 -7.13
C TRP A 900 -38.87 54.23 -7.09
N SER A 901 -39.08 55.51 -6.80
CA SER A 901 -38.03 56.47 -6.47
C SER A 901 -37.84 56.55 -4.95
N SER A 902 -36.59 56.56 -4.48
CA SER A 902 -36.25 56.59 -3.05
C SER A 902 -35.83 57.97 -2.59
N THR A 903 -36.19 58.31 -1.35
CA THR A 903 -36.01 59.66 -0.78
C THR A 903 -35.26 59.61 0.56
N GLN A 904 -34.26 58.72 0.65
CA GLN A 904 -33.42 58.59 1.85
C GLN A 904 -32.86 59.95 2.27
N LEU A 905 -33.15 60.38 3.50
CA LEU A 905 -32.71 61.64 4.12
C LEU A 905 -33.25 62.93 3.48
N VAL A 906 -34.28 62.84 2.63
CA VAL A 906 -34.94 64.02 2.02
C VAL A 906 -36.39 64.07 2.46
N ASP A 907 -36.77 65.14 3.16
CA ASP A 907 -38.13 65.26 3.71
C ASP A 907 -39.14 65.89 2.73
N THR A 908 -38.67 66.50 1.64
CA THR A 908 -39.52 67.14 0.64
C THR A 908 -38.99 66.92 -0.78
N VAL A 909 -39.86 66.51 -1.71
CA VAL A 909 -39.52 66.23 -3.10
C VAL A 909 -40.44 66.96 -4.05
N GLU A 910 -39.87 67.63 -5.07
CA GLU A 910 -40.63 68.30 -6.12
C GLU A 910 -41.12 67.30 -7.17
N VAL A 911 -42.42 67.36 -7.45
CA VAL A 911 -43.11 66.43 -8.35
C VAL A 911 -44.08 67.17 -9.26
N ASP A 912 -44.34 66.61 -10.43
CA ASP A 912 -45.38 67.13 -11.33
C ASP A 912 -46.77 66.80 -10.75
N ALA A 913 -47.82 67.49 -11.20
CA ALA A 913 -49.18 67.19 -10.75
C ALA A 913 -49.60 65.76 -11.13
N GLY A 914 -50.21 65.03 -10.19
CA GLY A 914 -50.59 63.63 -10.35
C GLY A 914 -50.89 62.91 -9.03
N GLU A 915 -51.29 61.64 -9.14
CA GLU A 915 -51.46 60.71 -8.00
C GLU A 915 -50.18 59.88 -7.80
N TYR A 916 -49.63 59.91 -6.59
CA TYR A 916 -48.41 59.19 -6.21
C TYR A 916 -48.72 58.16 -5.13
N ASN A 917 -48.26 56.93 -5.33
CA ASN A 917 -48.23 55.93 -4.25
C ASN A 917 -46.94 56.14 -3.46
N VAL A 918 -47.06 56.14 -2.13
CA VAL A 918 -45.95 56.36 -1.19
C VAL A 918 -45.96 55.25 -0.14
N ARG A 919 -44.78 54.71 0.18
CA ARG A 919 -44.58 53.70 1.23
C ARG A 919 -43.21 53.87 1.89
N LYS A 920 -43.03 53.26 3.06
CA LYS A 920 -41.69 53.08 3.64
C LYS A 920 -40.97 51.96 2.88
N ALA A 921 -39.70 52.16 2.56
CA ALA A 921 -38.88 51.16 1.88
C ALA A 921 -38.64 49.92 2.77
N ALA A 922 -38.53 48.74 2.14
CA ALA A 922 -38.04 47.55 2.82
C ALA A 922 -36.59 47.74 3.29
N THR A 923 -36.20 47.02 4.32
CA THR A 923 -34.82 46.95 4.83
C THR A 923 -34.45 45.49 5.05
N ASP A 924 -33.18 45.20 5.32
CA ASP A 924 -32.69 43.84 5.63
C ASP A 924 -33.38 43.20 6.85
N THR A 925 -34.16 43.96 7.63
CA THR A 925 -34.83 43.48 8.84
C THR A 925 -36.32 43.76 8.91
N ASP A 926 -36.93 44.37 7.87
CA ASP A 926 -38.35 44.77 7.89
C ASP A 926 -38.94 44.94 6.49
N PHE A 927 -40.22 44.58 6.32
CA PHE A 927 -40.91 44.70 5.03
C PHE A 927 -41.10 46.15 4.60
N ALA A 928 -41.31 46.36 3.29
CA ALA A 928 -41.90 47.60 2.81
C ALA A 928 -43.31 47.75 3.41
N SER A 929 -43.68 48.98 3.78
CA SER A 929 -45.02 49.22 4.33
C SER A 929 -46.10 49.09 3.26
N GLU A 930 -47.36 49.00 3.69
CA GLU A 930 -48.50 49.26 2.82
C GLU A 930 -48.38 50.65 2.15
N GLU A 931 -49.01 50.79 0.98
CA GLU A 931 -48.98 52.00 0.17
C GLU A 931 -50.11 52.95 0.56
N THR A 932 -49.85 54.26 0.55
CA THR A 932 -50.88 55.31 0.56
C THR A 932 -50.82 56.12 -0.72
N THR A 933 -51.95 56.64 -1.20
CA THR A 933 -51.99 57.49 -2.41
C THR A 933 -52.15 58.96 -2.03
N ILE A 934 -51.26 59.81 -2.58
CA ILE A 934 -51.24 61.26 -2.37
C ILE A 934 -51.44 61.98 -3.70
N THR A 935 -52.34 62.97 -3.75
CA THR A 935 -52.63 63.76 -4.96
C THR A 935 -51.99 65.14 -4.87
N VAL A 936 -51.32 65.55 -5.94
CA VAL A 936 -50.77 66.90 -6.12
C VAL A 936 -51.42 67.54 -7.35
N GLU A 937 -52.04 68.70 -7.19
CA GLU A 937 -52.78 69.39 -8.25
C GLU A 937 -51.99 70.55 -8.87
N THR A 938 -52.37 70.91 -10.10
CA THR A 938 -51.83 72.07 -10.84
C THR A 938 -52.36 73.39 -10.29
N PHE A 939 -51.53 74.44 -10.28
CA PHE A 939 -51.98 75.80 -9.94
C PHE A 939 -52.91 76.38 -11.01
N ILE A 940 -54.01 77.03 -10.61
CA ILE A 940 -54.94 77.75 -11.48
C ILE A 940 -54.98 79.21 -11.01
N ALA A 941 -54.60 80.17 -11.87
CA ALA A 941 -54.71 81.59 -11.53
C ALA A 941 -56.17 82.05 -11.60
N GLU A 942 -56.64 82.76 -10.57
CA GLU A 942 -57.93 83.44 -10.61
C GLU A 942 -57.85 84.68 -11.51
N LYS A 943 -58.82 84.84 -12.40
CA LYS A 943 -58.91 85.94 -13.37
C LYS A 943 -59.45 87.20 -12.68
N GLU A 944 -58.72 88.32 -12.74
CA GLU A 944 -59.27 89.63 -12.32
C GLU A 944 -60.45 90.06 -13.21
N MET A 945 -61.46 90.73 -12.62
CA MET A 945 -62.70 91.10 -13.31
C MET A 945 -62.49 92.16 -14.41
N THR A 946 -63.17 92.00 -15.53
CA THR A 946 -63.26 93.00 -16.61
C THR A 946 -64.11 94.22 -16.17
N PRO A 947 -63.65 95.48 -16.33
CA PRO A 947 -64.45 96.65 -15.99
C PRO A 947 -65.59 96.92 -17.01
N GLU A 948 -66.73 97.39 -16.51
CA GLU A 948 -67.95 97.69 -17.27
C GLU A 948 -67.94 99.15 -17.76
N ILE A 949 -68.12 99.39 -19.06
CA ILE A 949 -68.14 100.72 -19.67
C ILE A 949 -69.56 101.03 -20.15
N ALA A 950 -70.14 102.14 -19.69
CA ALA A 950 -71.45 102.63 -20.11
C ALA A 950 -71.34 103.97 -20.85
N ILE A 951 -72.01 104.07 -21.99
CA ILE A 951 -72.13 105.28 -22.81
C ILE A 951 -73.50 105.89 -22.55
N ASP A 952 -73.54 107.17 -22.20
CA ASP A 952 -74.78 107.95 -22.21
C ASP A 952 -74.98 108.60 -23.57
N TYR A 953 -75.85 107.95 -24.36
CA TYR A 953 -76.18 108.40 -25.71
C TYR A 953 -76.99 109.71 -25.74
N THR A 954 -77.47 110.20 -24.60
CA THR A 954 -78.20 111.48 -24.52
C THR A 954 -77.24 112.67 -24.51
N THR A 955 -76.03 112.47 -24.01
CA THR A 955 -74.99 113.50 -23.86
C THR A 955 -73.76 113.25 -24.74
N GLU A 956 -73.67 112.09 -25.39
CA GLU A 956 -72.49 111.59 -26.11
C GLU A 956 -71.23 111.48 -25.22
N GLU A 957 -71.42 111.30 -23.90
CA GLU A 957 -70.32 111.20 -22.95
C GLU A 957 -70.24 109.82 -22.27
N LEU A 958 -69.01 109.41 -21.96
CA LEU A 958 -68.66 108.18 -21.25
C LEU A 958 -68.78 108.42 -19.74
N ILE A 959 -69.70 107.72 -19.07
CA ILE A 959 -70.04 108.02 -17.66
C ILE A 959 -69.11 107.36 -16.65
N THR A 960 -68.34 106.32 -17.01
CA THR A 960 -67.41 105.71 -16.04
C THR A 960 -66.18 105.11 -16.72
N LEU A 961 -65.03 105.75 -16.49
CA LEU A 961 -63.71 105.18 -16.67
C LEU A 961 -62.88 105.51 -15.43
N LEU A 962 -62.79 104.57 -14.49
CA LEU A 962 -61.97 104.62 -13.29
C LEU A 962 -61.58 103.16 -12.99
N ARG A 963 -60.32 102.76 -12.80
CA ARG A 963 -59.01 103.42 -12.74
C ARG A 963 -58.00 102.26 -12.84
N MET A 964 -56.99 102.30 -13.70
CA MET A 964 -55.84 101.40 -13.61
C MET A 964 -54.61 102.24 -13.26
N GLU A 965 -53.92 101.91 -12.17
CA GLU A 965 -52.61 102.48 -11.85
C GLU A 965 -51.49 101.61 -12.45
N HIS A 966 -51.36 101.68 -13.78
CA HIS A 966 -50.08 101.65 -14.50
C HIS A 966 -50.24 102.58 -15.72
N ILE A 967 -50.24 103.89 -15.47
CA ILE A 967 -50.21 104.92 -16.50
C ILE A 967 -48.78 105.42 -16.64
N GLN A 968 -48.21 105.29 -17.85
CA GLN A 968 -47.10 106.12 -18.30
C GLN A 968 -47.51 106.72 -19.65
N LEU A 969 -47.83 108.02 -19.61
CA LEU A 969 -48.12 108.90 -20.74
C LEU A 969 -46.83 109.61 -21.16
N MET A 970 -46.46 109.58 -22.44
CA MET A 970 -45.75 110.67 -23.10
C MET A 970 -45.89 110.55 -24.63
N VAL A 971 -46.63 111.54 -25.17
CA VAL A 971 -46.66 112.16 -26.52
C VAL A 971 -46.58 111.27 -27.76
#